data_AF-A0A7S4S8Q9-F1
#
_entry.id   AF-A0A7S4S8Q9-F1
#
_cell.length_a   1.000
_cell.length_b   1.000
_cell.length_c   1.000
_cell.angle_alpha   90.00
_cell.angle_beta   90.00
_cell.angle_gamma   90.00
#
_symmetry.space_group_name_H-M   'P 1'
#
loop_
_entity.id
_entity.type
_entity.pdbx_description
1 polymer ?
#
loop_
_entity_poly.entity_id
_entity_poly.type
_entity_poly.pdbx_seq_one_letter_code
_entity_poly.pdbx_strand_id
1 'polypeptide(L)'
;MEPNVVSFNGVIAAWSNSNTIESGERGERLLHQMVDIKSNNSNQMMIPPDIITYNSVLHAYATSSKCGSFDAANKALNLLHKMENEEFHIKPDVYSYATVMDAFAQRGTGGGSSSSGDGSILSGATSATIGVESAETVQYLLQKMKRSKTIHPNTVCYNAALLAWARSTYFDCAERCELLLREMEKQEGKRHYATAKPDRISYNTLLQAYANSPKSTSLAKAEHLLRRMSSMKSVFLHPDRKSYNTAIVALAKHASSPSFVPPDTIDSGNKKDKNNVNSSITERAEKLLDEMIHKSKEQQHHKRCSGGRHKPTLSPNTVTYNALINAYANSFGDCTIASCPTDAAKKAHIAVERVEGILDMMERSCCSSRNDDDLNGNDDDDVCPDATTYASVIHTWIKSGAEEAPFRAEELLNFVEFSSKEEKTGERRPPRRLKSNAVLYSAVLQAWAKTSTKKGAERAEVLLERQKKLYEGSSEQDRQNCLKPTAISYNALMDAWARSGVGGIETAEKVENILTEMERMYREDGDILVKPSKRSYNAAFLAWRNSGVDEAPRRSIMLLSRMFRQYKEEKNLDLKPDTPTINAVMNVWAASPIRGSAEKCEEFLHYMEKAYKAGDISLKPNRISFNTCINAWANRESNGLGGEDDDAIVAAERANRVLNRMERWYDETRDMDMKPDIISYRTAAKAWGASKVNGSKEKARSLMQRANYLLS
;
A
#
# COMPACT_ATOMS: atom_id res chain seq x y z
N MET A 1 49.32 22.88 -8.88
CA MET A 1 48.16 23.72 -9.24
C MET A 1 47.39 23.99 -7.97
N GLU A 2 47.15 25.25 -7.64
CA GLU A 2 46.29 25.60 -6.50
C GLU A 2 44.82 25.40 -6.89
N PRO A 3 43.98 24.81 -6.01
CA PRO A 3 42.58 24.60 -6.32
C PRO A 3 41.85 25.94 -6.45
N ASN A 4 41.08 26.10 -7.54
CA ASN A 4 40.28 27.30 -7.83
C ASN A 4 38.77 26.99 -7.75
N VAL A 5 37.91 28.03 -7.85
CA VAL A 5 36.43 27.90 -7.80
C VAL A 5 35.93 26.80 -8.76
N VAL A 6 36.48 26.75 -9.97
CA VAL A 6 36.10 25.79 -11.02
C VAL A 6 36.42 24.35 -10.61
N SER A 7 37.55 24.13 -9.92
CA SER A 7 37.96 22.81 -9.42
C SER A 7 36.99 22.31 -8.35
N PHE A 8 36.62 23.16 -7.40
CA PHE A 8 35.64 22.83 -6.36
C PHE A 8 34.24 22.59 -6.95
N ASN A 9 33.77 23.47 -7.86
CA ASN A 9 32.49 23.31 -8.53
C ASN A 9 32.43 22.01 -9.35
N GLY A 10 33.52 21.63 -10.04
CA GLY A 10 33.60 20.37 -10.77
C GLY A 10 33.47 19.15 -9.86
N VAL A 11 34.13 19.15 -8.70
CA VAL A 11 34.03 18.07 -7.72
C VAL A 11 32.63 17.99 -7.12
N ILE A 12 32.06 19.12 -6.68
CA ILE A 12 30.70 19.15 -6.12
C ILE A 12 29.66 18.71 -7.15
N ALA A 13 29.79 19.15 -8.41
CA ALA A 13 28.90 18.72 -9.49
C ALA A 13 29.00 17.21 -9.74
N ALA A 14 30.21 16.63 -9.75
CA ALA A 14 30.42 15.19 -9.87
C ALA A 14 29.76 14.42 -8.71
N TRP A 15 29.88 14.92 -7.47
CA TRP A 15 29.17 14.35 -6.32
C TRP A 15 27.66 14.48 -6.43
N SER A 16 27.14 15.62 -6.90
CA SER A 16 25.69 15.82 -7.04
C SER A 16 25.05 14.85 -8.03
N ASN A 17 25.78 14.46 -9.08
CA ASN A 17 25.35 13.50 -10.10
C ASN A 17 25.53 12.03 -9.67
N SER A 18 26.23 11.77 -8.56
CA SER A 18 26.48 10.41 -8.06
C SER A 18 25.26 9.74 -7.43
N ASN A 19 24.16 10.47 -7.18
CA ASN A 19 22.93 9.99 -6.53
C ASN A 19 23.18 9.18 -5.24
N THR A 20 24.18 9.57 -4.45
CA THR A 20 24.49 8.95 -3.16
C THR A 20 23.79 9.69 -2.01
N ILE A 21 23.44 8.98 -0.94
CA ILE A 21 22.77 9.56 0.25
C ILE A 21 23.65 10.64 0.93
N GLU A 22 24.97 10.46 0.89
CA GLU A 22 25.95 11.37 1.52
C GLU A 22 26.39 12.55 0.64
N SER A 23 25.91 12.62 -0.62
CA SER A 23 26.32 13.64 -1.59
C SER A 23 26.11 15.07 -1.07
N GLY A 24 24.97 15.34 -0.42
CA GLY A 24 24.65 16.64 0.17
C GLY A 24 25.62 17.05 1.27
N GLU A 25 25.90 16.17 2.24
CA GLU A 25 26.80 16.47 3.37
C GLU A 25 28.25 16.65 2.92
N ARG A 26 28.70 15.87 1.93
CA ARG A 26 30.05 16.03 1.36
C ARG A 26 30.16 17.34 0.57
N GLY A 27 29.11 17.74 -0.13
CA GLY A 27 29.02 19.04 -0.80
C GLY A 27 29.08 20.21 0.18
N GLU A 28 28.33 20.15 1.29
CA GLU A 28 28.34 21.18 2.34
C GLU A 28 29.71 21.28 3.05
N ARG A 29 30.39 20.16 3.31
CA ARG A 29 31.76 20.17 3.86
C ARG A 29 32.76 20.85 2.93
N LEU A 30 32.67 20.61 1.62
CA LEU A 30 33.53 21.28 0.64
C LEU A 30 33.23 22.78 0.55
N LEU A 31 31.97 23.17 0.66
CA LEU A 31 31.58 24.59 0.75
C LEU A 31 32.16 25.26 2.01
N HIS A 32 32.09 24.59 3.17
CA HIS A 32 32.72 25.08 4.39
C HIS A 32 34.23 25.19 4.25
N GLN A 33 34.90 24.21 3.64
CA GLN A 33 36.34 24.29 3.36
C GLN A 33 36.69 25.48 2.46
N MET A 34 35.90 25.79 1.43
CA MET A 34 36.10 26.99 0.60
C MET A 34 35.98 28.29 1.41
N VAL A 35 35.05 28.33 2.38
CA VAL A 35 34.84 29.49 3.26
C VAL A 35 35.89 29.57 4.38
N ASP A 36 36.37 28.44 4.90
CA ASP A 36 37.31 28.36 6.03
C ASP A 36 38.77 28.58 5.61
N ILE A 37 39.12 28.38 4.33
CA ILE A 37 40.42 28.80 3.77
C ILE A 37 40.66 30.33 4.00
N LYS A 38 39.60 31.08 4.26
CA LYS A 38 39.59 32.49 4.69
C LYS A 38 40.33 32.75 6.02
N SER A 39 40.34 31.82 6.99
CA SER A 39 40.80 32.10 8.35
C SER A 39 42.25 31.70 8.66
N ASN A 40 42.84 30.80 7.86
CA ASN A 40 44.09 30.14 8.25
C ASN A 40 45.35 30.67 7.56
N ASN A 41 45.26 31.38 6.43
CA ASN A 41 46.44 31.89 5.71
C ASN A 41 46.23 33.32 5.21
N SER A 42 46.91 34.28 5.84
CA SER A 42 46.86 35.73 5.54
C SER A 42 47.44 36.16 4.17
N ASN A 43 47.95 35.23 3.36
CA ASN A 43 48.63 35.51 2.09
C ASN A 43 48.06 34.77 0.86
N GLN A 44 46.90 34.11 0.95
CA GLN A 44 46.29 33.41 -0.19
C GLN A 44 44.93 34.02 -0.58
N MET A 45 44.75 34.22 -1.88
CA MET A 45 43.63 34.98 -2.47
C MET A 45 42.28 34.31 -2.16
N MET A 46 41.32 35.10 -1.69
CA MET A 46 39.95 34.68 -1.36
C MET A 46 39.30 33.91 -2.54
N ILE A 47 38.78 32.71 -2.30
CA ILE A 47 37.94 31.96 -3.25
C ILE A 47 36.49 32.09 -2.76
N PRO A 48 35.77 33.18 -3.10
CA PRO A 48 34.39 33.33 -2.67
C PRO A 48 33.51 32.26 -3.35
N PRO A 49 32.64 31.57 -2.59
CA PRO A 49 31.65 30.69 -3.20
C PRO A 49 30.73 31.51 -4.10
N ASP A 50 30.44 31.02 -5.29
CA ASP A 50 29.57 31.67 -6.26
C ASP A 50 28.15 31.06 -6.25
N ILE A 51 27.24 31.64 -7.03
CA ILE A 51 25.87 31.11 -7.20
C ILE A 51 25.91 29.64 -7.67
N ILE A 52 26.91 29.28 -8.49
CA ILE A 52 27.06 27.93 -9.07
C ILE A 52 27.46 26.92 -7.98
N THR A 53 28.35 27.28 -7.06
CA THR A 53 28.77 26.47 -5.91
C THR A 53 27.56 26.13 -5.05
N TYR A 54 26.78 27.15 -4.66
CA TYR A 54 25.58 26.95 -3.85
C TYR A 54 24.50 26.14 -4.59
N ASN A 55 24.24 26.43 -5.88
CA ASN A 55 23.28 25.69 -6.69
C ASN A 55 23.67 24.21 -6.85
N SER A 56 24.97 23.91 -6.94
CA SER A 56 25.48 22.55 -7.05
C SER A 56 25.34 21.77 -5.73
N VAL A 57 25.53 22.43 -4.58
CA VAL A 57 25.26 21.84 -3.26
C VAL A 57 23.75 21.65 -3.04
N LEU A 58 22.91 22.61 -3.42
CA LEU A 58 21.45 22.47 -3.39
C LEU A 58 20.99 21.30 -4.26
N HIS A 59 21.57 21.12 -5.45
CA HIS A 59 21.29 19.97 -6.32
C HIS A 59 21.73 18.65 -5.66
N ALA A 60 22.88 18.62 -4.97
CA ALA A 60 23.32 17.43 -4.22
C ALA A 60 22.36 17.08 -3.07
N TYR A 61 21.81 18.06 -2.36
CA TYR A 61 20.76 17.80 -1.38
C TYR A 61 19.46 17.32 -2.03
N ALA A 62 19.06 17.88 -3.17
CA ALA A 62 17.88 17.43 -3.91
C ALA A 62 18.02 15.96 -4.39
N THR A 63 19.18 15.57 -4.91
CA THR A 63 19.44 14.17 -5.31
C THR A 63 19.50 13.24 -4.10
N SER A 64 20.04 13.68 -2.96
CA SER A 64 20.00 12.89 -1.72
C SER A 64 18.57 12.71 -1.15
N SER A 65 17.67 13.67 -1.38
CA SER A 65 16.24 13.56 -1.03
C SER A 65 15.53 12.47 -1.82
N LYS A 66 15.86 12.32 -3.13
CA LYS A 66 15.36 11.21 -3.97
C LYS A 66 15.72 9.83 -3.40
N CYS A 67 16.89 9.74 -2.75
CA CYS A 67 17.41 8.52 -2.15
C CYS A 67 16.89 8.25 -0.72
N GLY A 68 15.94 9.05 -0.21
CA GLY A 68 15.25 8.78 1.05
C GLY A 68 15.85 9.45 2.28
N SER A 69 16.76 10.42 2.14
CA SER A 69 17.24 11.22 3.27
C SER A 69 16.17 12.20 3.74
N PHE A 70 15.65 12.00 4.96
CA PHE A 70 14.54 12.80 5.51
C PHE A 70 14.92 14.26 5.80
N ASP A 71 16.18 14.51 6.16
CA ASP A 71 16.67 15.82 6.62
C ASP A 71 17.30 16.65 5.48
N ALA A 72 17.55 16.04 4.32
CA ALA A 72 18.17 16.69 3.17
C ALA A 72 17.38 17.92 2.67
N ALA A 73 16.05 17.84 2.62
CA ALA A 73 15.19 18.94 2.18
C ALA A 73 15.22 20.14 3.14
N ASN A 74 15.25 19.88 4.46
CA ASN A 74 15.36 20.93 5.47
C ASN A 74 16.73 21.59 5.45
N LYS A 75 17.80 20.81 5.27
CA LYS A 75 19.17 21.33 5.08
C LYS A 75 19.27 22.20 3.81
N ALA A 76 18.63 21.78 2.72
CA ALA A 76 18.56 22.59 1.49
C ALA A 76 17.82 23.92 1.71
N LEU A 77 16.72 23.92 2.48
CA LEU A 77 15.99 25.14 2.85
C LEU A 77 16.84 26.10 3.70
N ASN A 78 17.56 25.55 4.69
CA ASN A 78 18.47 26.32 5.53
C ASN A 78 19.61 26.94 4.70
N LEU A 79 20.13 26.20 3.71
CA LEU A 79 21.15 26.71 2.80
C LEU A 79 20.62 27.83 1.91
N LEU A 80 19.37 27.72 1.42
CA LEU A 80 18.72 28.81 0.69
C LEU A 80 18.56 30.07 1.56
N HIS A 81 18.18 29.93 2.83
CA HIS A 81 18.14 31.07 3.76
C HIS A 81 19.52 31.67 4.04
N LYS A 82 20.57 30.85 4.13
CA LYS A 82 21.96 31.33 4.24
C LYS A 82 22.37 32.14 3.01
N MET A 83 21.95 31.75 1.80
CA MET A 83 22.18 32.54 0.58
C MET A 83 21.42 33.88 0.62
N GLU A 84 20.22 33.89 1.19
CA GLU A 84 19.39 35.11 1.31
C GLU A 84 19.94 36.13 2.33
N ASN A 85 20.70 35.68 3.32
CA ASN A 85 21.28 36.55 4.34
C ASN A 85 22.36 37.47 3.74
N GLU A 86 22.40 38.73 4.20
CA GLU A 86 23.17 39.81 3.59
C GLU A 86 24.71 39.66 3.69
N GLU A 87 25.24 38.68 4.42
CA GLU A 87 26.67 38.49 4.65
C GLU A 87 27.47 38.08 3.40
N PHE A 88 26.83 37.51 2.38
CA PHE A 88 27.52 37.00 1.17
C PHE A 88 27.15 37.73 -0.13
N HIS A 89 26.16 38.64 -0.12
CA HIS A 89 25.65 39.36 -1.32
C HIS A 89 25.22 38.47 -2.52
N ILE A 90 24.94 37.18 -2.31
CA ILE A 90 24.55 36.24 -3.36
C ILE A 90 23.01 36.14 -3.43
N LYS A 91 22.38 36.75 -4.43
CA LYS A 91 20.92 36.64 -4.59
C LYS A 91 20.55 35.29 -5.22
N PRO A 92 19.66 34.48 -4.59
CA PRO A 92 19.22 33.22 -5.18
C PRO A 92 18.48 33.46 -6.50
N ASP A 93 18.62 32.53 -7.44
CA ASP A 93 17.99 32.58 -8.74
C ASP A 93 16.78 31.63 -8.84
N VAL A 94 16.12 31.61 -10.00
CA VAL A 94 14.98 30.70 -10.25
C VAL A 94 15.39 29.23 -10.05
N TYR A 95 16.64 28.87 -10.34
CA TYR A 95 17.15 27.52 -10.21
C TYR A 95 17.30 27.14 -8.72
N SER A 96 17.87 28.00 -7.87
CA SER A 96 18.00 27.78 -6.43
C SER A 96 16.65 27.46 -5.77
N TYR A 97 15.61 28.24 -6.10
CA TYR A 97 14.26 27.98 -5.60
C TYR A 97 13.67 26.69 -6.18
N ALA A 98 13.81 26.45 -7.49
CA ALA A 98 13.29 25.25 -8.14
C ALA A 98 13.90 23.96 -7.57
N THR A 99 15.21 23.93 -7.29
CA THR A 99 15.88 22.77 -6.71
C THR A 99 15.41 22.46 -5.29
N VAL A 100 15.18 23.49 -4.47
CA VAL A 100 14.65 23.29 -3.11
C VAL A 100 13.20 22.80 -3.18
N MET A 101 12.38 23.39 -4.03
CA MET A 101 11.00 22.94 -4.23
C MET A 101 10.94 21.48 -4.71
N ASP A 102 11.81 21.08 -5.64
CA ASP A 102 11.92 19.72 -6.14
C ASP A 102 12.35 18.74 -5.04
N ALA A 103 13.30 19.13 -4.18
CA ALA A 103 13.72 18.34 -3.02
C ALA A 103 12.57 18.06 -2.04
N PHE A 104 11.70 19.03 -1.79
CA PHE A 104 10.49 18.85 -0.97
C PHE A 104 9.40 18.05 -1.70
N ALA A 105 9.23 18.23 -3.01
CA ALA A 105 8.25 17.51 -3.82
C ALA A 105 8.59 16.03 -4.04
N GLN A 106 9.86 15.65 -3.87
CA GLN A 106 10.35 14.28 -4.06
C GLN A 106 10.60 13.54 -2.74
N ARG A 107 10.44 14.21 -1.60
CA ARG A 107 10.59 13.63 -0.27
C ARG A 107 9.68 12.40 -0.14
N GLY A 108 10.24 11.20 -0.01
CA GLY A 108 9.44 10.00 0.25
C GLY A 108 9.22 9.77 1.74
N THR A 109 7.98 9.52 2.18
CA THR A 109 7.75 8.92 3.52
C THR A 109 8.25 7.48 3.52
N GLY A 110 9.48 7.27 3.97
CA GLY A 110 9.86 6.01 4.61
C GLY A 110 9.30 6.01 6.03
N GLY A 111 8.27 5.20 6.27
CA GLY A 111 7.85 4.72 7.61
C GLY A 111 7.66 5.77 8.70
N GLY A 112 6.47 6.37 8.78
CA GLY A 112 6.09 7.22 9.91
C GLY A 112 4.58 7.47 9.96
N SER A 113 3.87 6.59 10.67
CA SER A 113 2.62 6.89 11.39
C SER A 113 1.47 7.56 10.61
N SER A 114 0.68 6.76 9.89
CA SER A 114 -0.78 6.94 9.84
C SER A 114 -1.47 5.67 9.33
N SER A 115 -2.37 5.16 10.14
CA SER A 115 -3.32 4.09 9.93
C SER A 115 -4.08 4.18 8.60
N SER A 116 -4.04 3.10 7.81
CA SER A 116 -5.17 2.49 7.11
C SER A 116 -4.66 1.25 6.38
N GLY A 117 -5.13 0.08 6.78
CA GLY A 117 -4.79 -1.17 6.13
C GLY A 117 -5.55 -1.31 4.83
N ASP A 118 -4.81 -1.60 3.75
CA ASP A 118 -5.28 -2.58 2.78
C ASP A 118 -4.09 -3.27 2.11
N GLY A 119 -4.10 -4.59 2.16
CA GLY A 119 -3.05 -5.45 1.60
C GLY A 119 -3.31 -5.69 0.12
N SER A 120 -2.85 -4.77 -0.73
CA SER A 120 -2.78 -4.96 -2.18
C SER A 120 -1.31 -4.83 -2.62
N ILE A 121 -0.63 -5.96 -2.68
CA ILE A 121 0.65 -6.09 -3.36
C ILE A 121 0.30 -6.23 -4.83
N LEU A 122 0.37 -5.12 -5.57
CA LEU A 122 0.70 -4.98 -7.00
C LEU A 122 0.17 -3.64 -7.52
N SER A 123 0.88 -2.56 -7.17
CA SER A 123 0.89 -1.37 -8.02
C SER A 123 2.34 -1.00 -8.23
N GLY A 124 2.82 -1.09 -9.48
CA GLY A 124 4.16 -0.64 -9.84
C GLY A 124 4.37 0.79 -9.39
N ALA A 125 5.41 1.02 -8.59
CA ALA A 125 5.99 2.31 -8.27
C ALA A 125 4.98 3.47 -8.08
N THR A 126 4.02 3.37 -7.17
CA THR A 126 3.18 4.52 -6.81
C THR A 126 3.74 5.25 -5.59
N SER A 127 4.67 6.16 -5.89
CA SER A 127 4.83 7.47 -5.25
C SER A 127 4.59 7.56 -3.73
N ALA A 128 5.68 7.41 -2.95
CA ALA A 128 5.73 7.74 -1.53
C ALA A 128 4.99 9.06 -1.19
N THR A 129 4.08 8.97 -0.22
CA THR A 129 3.25 10.06 0.30
C THR A 129 4.13 11.15 0.94
N ILE A 130 3.67 12.40 0.93
CA ILE A 130 4.38 13.55 1.52
C ILE A 130 3.53 14.15 2.64
N GLY A 131 4.18 14.59 3.72
CA GLY A 131 3.51 15.35 4.79
C GLY A 131 3.03 16.72 4.29
N VAL A 132 1.87 17.17 4.79
CA VAL A 132 1.21 18.43 4.38
C VAL A 132 2.15 19.64 4.53
N GLU A 133 3.00 19.64 5.56
CA GLU A 133 4.00 20.67 5.82
C GLU A 133 4.92 20.92 4.63
N SER A 134 5.34 19.86 3.91
CA SER A 134 6.24 20.01 2.76
C SER A 134 5.54 20.62 1.54
N ALA A 135 4.22 20.43 1.40
CA ALA A 135 3.46 21.07 0.33
C ALA A 135 3.21 22.56 0.64
N GLU A 136 3.00 22.89 1.93
CA GLU A 136 2.83 24.27 2.39
C GLU A 136 4.12 25.10 2.27
N THR A 137 5.29 24.52 2.61
CA THR A 137 6.58 25.19 2.43
C THR A 137 6.86 25.50 0.95
N VAL A 138 6.58 24.56 0.05
CA VAL A 138 6.71 24.78 -1.40
C VAL A 138 5.76 25.87 -1.88
N GLN A 139 4.51 25.90 -1.40
CA GLN A 139 3.57 26.96 -1.72
C GLN A 139 4.03 28.34 -1.22
N TYR A 140 4.59 28.40 0.00
CA TYR A 140 5.16 29.62 0.57
C TYR A 140 6.33 30.15 -0.29
N LEU A 141 7.26 29.28 -0.67
CA LEU A 141 8.38 29.64 -1.55
C LEU A 141 7.88 30.16 -2.91
N LEU A 142 6.84 29.54 -3.49
CA LEU A 142 6.26 29.99 -4.75
C LEU A 142 5.62 31.39 -4.61
N GLN A 143 4.92 31.65 -3.49
CA GLN A 143 4.35 32.96 -3.21
C GLN A 143 5.43 34.02 -2.95
N LYS A 144 6.53 33.64 -2.30
CA LYS A 144 7.69 34.52 -2.08
C LYS A 144 8.34 34.94 -3.40
N MET A 145 8.55 34.00 -4.32
CA MET A 145 9.03 34.30 -5.67
C MET A 145 8.10 35.29 -6.38
N LYS A 146 6.77 35.08 -6.32
CA LYS A 146 5.78 35.99 -6.94
C LYS A 146 5.80 37.42 -6.38
N ARG A 147 6.09 37.59 -5.09
CA ARG A 147 6.18 38.91 -4.45
C ARG A 147 7.46 39.65 -4.83
N SER A 148 8.50 38.93 -5.25
CA SER A 148 9.75 39.52 -5.69
C SER A 148 9.58 40.18 -7.06
N LYS A 149 10.17 41.37 -7.25
CA LYS A 149 10.17 42.05 -8.57
C LYS A 149 11.22 41.50 -9.53
N THR A 150 12.19 40.74 -9.02
CA THR A 150 13.40 40.30 -9.74
C THR A 150 13.31 38.85 -10.22
N ILE A 151 12.59 37.98 -9.51
CA ILE A 151 12.55 36.53 -9.78
C ILE A 151 11.10 36.13 -10.05
N HIS A 152 10.85 35.45 -11.18
CA HIS A 152 9.51 35.01 -11.55
C HIS A 152 9.50 33.47 -11.66
N PRO A 153 8.49 32.79 -11.08
CA PRO A 153 8.34 31.35 -11.23
C PRO A 153 8.25 30.91 -12.70
N ASN A 154 8.92 29.82 -13.04
CA ASN A 154 8.85 29.17 -14.35
C ASN A 154 7.96 27.91 -14.29
N THR A 155 7.79 27.21 -15.42
CA THR A 155 7.04 25.94 -15.48
C THR A 155 7.56 24.88 -14.50
N VAL A 156 8.87 24.81 -14.27
CA VAL A 156 9.47 23.84 -13.32
C VAL A 156 9.04 24.11 -11.88
N CYS A 157 9.04 25.37 -11.44
CA CYS A 157 8.56 25.76 -10.10
C CYS A 157 7.07 25.41 -9.89
N TYR A 158 6.24 25.65 -10.91
CA TYR A 158 4.82 25.28 -10.86
C TYR A 158 4.61 23.76 -10.86
N ASN A 159 5.36 23.02 -11.68
CA ASN A 159 5.29 21.56 -11.71
C ASN A 159 5.75 20.93 -10.39
N ALA A 160 6.79 21.47 -9.76
CA ALA A 160 7.24 21.03 -8.43
C ALA A 160 6.17 21.29 -7.35
N ALA A 161 5.52 22.45 -7.38
CA ALA A 161 4.41 22.76 -6.48
C ALA A 161 3.20 21.85 -6.70
N LEU A 162 2.80 21.62 -7.96
CA LEU A 162 1.74 20.68 -8.32
C LEU A 162 2.07 19.26 -7.82
N LEU A 163 3.31 18.81 -7.97
CA LEU A 163 3.75 17.49 -7.55
C LEU A 163 3.72 17.34 -6.02
N ALA A 164 4.17 18.35 -5.28
CA ALA A 164 4.12 18.35 -3.82
C ALA A 164 2.67 18.23 -3.30
N TRP A 165 1.73 18.95 -3.91
CA TRP A 165 0.30 18.82 -3.57
C TRP A 165 -0.28 17.47 -4.01
N ALA A 166 0.03 16.99 -5.22
CA ALA A 166 -0.47 15.72 -5.74
C ALA A 166 -0.06 14.50 -4.90
N ARG A 167 1.09 14.56 -4.24
CA ARG A 167 1.60 13.50 -3.34
C ARG A 167 1.22 13.69 -1.88
N SER A 168 0.62 14.81 -1.52
CA SER A 168 0.09 15.04 -0.17
C SER A 168 -1.21 14.25 0.02
N THR A 169 -1.42 13.69 1.22
CA THR A 169 -2.69 13.04 1.61
C THR A 169 -3.76 14.05 2.07
N TYR A 170 -3.56 15.34 1.82
CA TYR A 170 -4.50 16.36 2.26
C TYR A 170 -5.84 16.24 1.51
N PHE A 171 -6.95 16.42 2.23
CA PHE A 171 -8.31 16.24 1.68
C PHE A 171 -8.61 17.16 0.47
N ASP A 172 -8.07 18.38 0.45
CA ASP A 172 -8.27 19.35 -0.63
C ASP A 172 -7.10 19.42 -1.63
N CYS A 173 -6.24 18.40 -1.68
CA CYS A 173 -5.06 18.39 -2.57
C CYS A 173 -5.43 18.67 -4.03
N ALA A 174 -6.48 18.02 -4.54
CA ALA A 174 -6.95 18.17 -5.92
C ALA A 174 -7.43 19.59 -6.24
N GLU A 175 -8.12 20.26 -5.31
CA GLU A 175 -8.61 21.63 -5.52
C GLU A 175 -7.47 22.65 -5.50
N ARG A 176 -6.48 22.45 -4.63
CA ARG A 176 -5.27 23.28 -4.62
C ARG A 176 -4.47 23.13 -5.92
N CYS A 177 -4.34 21.90 -6.45
CA CYS A 177 -3.73 21.68 -7.75
C CYS A 177 -4.51 22.36 -8.90
N GLU A 178 -5.85 22.29 -8.90
CA GLU A 178 -6.69 23.00 -9.88
C GLU A 178 -6.47 24.51 -9.85
N LEU A 179 -6.44 25.10 -8.65
CA LEU A 179 -6.22 26.53 -8.48
C LEU A 179 -4.84 26.96 -8.96
N LEU A 180 -3.80 26.17 -8.67
CA LEU A 180 -2.44 26.43 -9.16
C LEU A 180 -2.36 26.35 -10.69
N LEU A 181 -3.03 25.38 -11.32
CA LEU A 181 -3.04 25.25 -12.77
C LEU A 181 -3.81 26.40 -13.45
N ARG A 182 -4.97 26.80 -12.90
CA ARG A 182 -5.73 27.97 -13.39
C ARG A 182 -4.92 29.26 -13.27
N GLU A 183 -4.16 29.40 -12.18
CA GLU A 183 -3.28 30.54 -11.99
C GLU A 183 -2.13 30.53 -13.00
N MET A 184 -1.58 29.37 -13.33
CA MET A 184 -0.57 29.21 -14.37
C MET A 184 -1.12 29.57 -15.76
N GLU A 185 -2.33 29.12 -16.11
CA GLU A 185 -3.05 29.49 -17.35
C GLU A 185 -3.31 31.01 -17.41
N LYS A 186 -3.69 31.65 -16.30
CA LYS A 186 -3.95 33.11 -16.26
C LYS A 186 -2.67 33.95 -16.40
N GLN A 187 -1.52 33.39 -16.03
CA GLN A 187 -0.23 34.05 -16.18
C GLN A 187 0.34 33.91 -17.59
N GLU A 188 -0.19 32.97 -18.38
CA GLU A 188 0.12 32.82 -19.79
C GLU A 188 -0.23 34.10 -20.56
N GLY A 189 0.77 34.74 -21.16
CA GLY A 189 0.62 35.98 -21.94
C GLY A 189 1.09 37.26 -21.25
N LYS A 190 1.45 37.24 -19.96
CA LYS A 190 2.10 38.38 -19.29
C LYS A 190 3.59 38.43 -19.62
N ARG A 191 4.12 39.63 -19.93
CA ARG A 191 5.51 39.85 -20.39
C ARG A 191 6.59 39.33 -19.42
N HIS A 192 6.31 39.30 -18.12
CA HIS A 192 7.24 38.80 -17.08
C HIS A 192 7.13 37.29 -16.78
N TYR A 193 6.09 36.60 -17.30
CA TYR A 193 5.80 35.18 -17.02
C TYR A 193 5.84 34.31 -18.29
N ALA A 194 6.58 34.74 -19.32
CA ALA A 194 6.61 34.07 -20.62
C ALA A 194 7.03 32.57 -20.56
N THR A 195 7.76 32.19 -19.52
CA THR A 195 8.27 30.83 -19.27
C THR A 195 7.38 29.98 -18.36
N ALA A 196 6.24 30.51 -17.88
CA ALA A 196 5.28 29.81 -17.02
C ALA A 196 4.06 29.37 -17.84
N LYS A 197 4.26 28.40 -18.73
CA LYS A 197 3.19 27.82 -19.56
C LYS A 197 2.89 26.39 -19.11
N PRO A 198 1.60 26.03 -18.93
CA PRO A 198 1.22 24.65 -18.62
C PRO A 198 1.72 23.70 -19.70
N ASP A 199 2.39 22.63 -19.28
CA ASP A 199 2.86 21.56 -20.16
C ASP A 199 2.10 20.26 -19.88
N ARG A 200 2.39 19.19 -20.64
CA ARG A 200 1.80 17.86 -20.40
C ARG A 200 2.08 17.36 -18.99
N ILE A 201 3.21 17.72 -18.39
CA ILE A 201 3.60 17.30 -17.05
C ILE A 201 2.64 17.95 -16.04
N SER A 202 2.35 19.25 -16.16
CA SER A 202 1.38 19.97 -15.31
C SER A 202 0.02 19.27 -15.29
N TYR A 203 -0.49 18.87 -16.45
CA TYR A 203 -1.77 18.17 -16.59
C TYR A 203 -1.73 16.75 -16.03
N ASN A 204 -0.66 15.99 -16.31
CA ASN A 204 -0.49 14.63 -15.79
C ASN A 204 -0.36 14.63 -14.25
N THR A 205 0.32 15.62 -13.67
CA THR A 205 0.42 15.78 -12.21
C THR A 205 -0.93 16.13 -11.59
N LEU A 206 -1.77 16.92 -12.27
CA LEU A 206 -3.15 17.15 -11.83
C LEU A 206 -3.99 15.86 -11.87
N LEU A 207 -3.85 15.03 -12.92
CA LEU A 207 -4.49 13.71 -12.98
C LEU A 207 -4.04 12.81 -11.81
N GLN A 208 -2.76 12.86 -11.45
CA GLN A 208 -2.24 12.15 -10.28
C GLN A 208 -2.83 12.68 -8.96
N ALA A 209 -3.03 14.00 -8.83
CA ALA A 209 -3.69 14.59 -7.67
C ALA A 209 -5.14 14.13 -7.55
N TYR A 210 -5.87 14.03 -8.68
CA TYR A 210 -7.21 13.44 -8.68
C TYR A 210 -7.20 11.96 -8.31
N ALA A 211 -6.19 11.20 -8.74
CA ALA A 211 -6.03 9.78 -8.43
C ALA A 211 -5.77 9.49 -6.95
N ASN A 212 -5.17 10.43 -6.24
CA ASN A 212 -4.84 10.31 -4.81
C ASN A 212 -5.89 11.00 -3.90
N SER A 213 -6.76 11.83 -4.47
CA SER A 213 -7.83 12.50 -3.72
C SER A 213 -8.88 11.50 -3.26
N PRO A 214 -9.37 11.58 -2.01
CA PRO A 214 -10.45 10.72 -1.53
C PRO A 214 -11.84 11.13 -2.06
N LYS A 215 -11.98 12.28 -2.75
CA LYS A 215 -13.29 12.82 -3.17
C LYS A 215 -13.86 12.07 -4.38
N SER A 216 -15.15 11.68 -4.32
CA SER A 216 -15.86 11.03 -5.43
C SER A 216 -15.92 11.89 -6.70
N THR A 217 -16.04 13.22 -6.54
CA THR A 217 -16.05 14.18 -7.66
C THR A 217 -14.72 14.24 -8.41
N SER A 218 -13.61 13.87 -7.77
CA SER A 218 -12.27 13.92 -8.39
C SER A 218 -12.18 13.01 -9.61
N LEU A 219 -12.93 11.90 -9.64
CA LEU A 219 -12.92 10.98 -10.76
C LEU A 219 -13.60 11.56 -12.02
N ALA A 220 -14.79 12.11 -11.86
CA ALA A 220 -15.50 12.78 -12.96
C ALA A 220 -14.68 13.98 -13.49
N LYS A 221 -14.00 14.71 -12.60
CA LYS A 221 -13.09 15.80 -12.97
C LYS A 221 -11.85 15.29 -13.74
N ALA A 222 -11.28 14.15 -13.38
CA ALA A 222 -10.17 13.54 -14.11
C ALA A 222 -10.55 13.17 -15.55
N GLU A 223 -11.72 12.58 -15.75
CA GLU A 223 -12.25 12.29 -17.09
C GLU A 223 -12.52 13.57 -17.89
N HIS A 224 -13.14 14.58 -17.26
CA HIS A 224 -13.34 15.88 -17.88
C HIS A 224 -12.01 16.52 -18.30
N LEU A 225 -10.97 16.40 -17.48
CA LEU A 225 -9.63 16.89 -17.80
C LEU A 225 -9.02 16.16 -19.01
N LEU A 226 -9.16 14.83 -19.12
CA LEU A 226 -8.70 14.07 -20.28
C LEU A 226 -9.42 14.48 -21.58
N ARG A 227 -10.73 14.71 -21.50
CA ARG A 227 -11.50 15.24 -22.64
C ARG A 227 -11.05 16.65 -22.99
N ARG A 228 -10.82 17.50 -21.99
CA ARG A 228 -10.30 18.86 -22.17
C ARG A 228 -8.95 18.84 -22.88
N MET A 229 -8.00 18.02 -22.41
CA MET A 229 -6.69 17.81 -23.05
C MET A 229 -6.83 17.32 -24.50
N SER A 230 -7.78 16.43 -24.77
CA SER A 230 -8.05 15.93 -26.14
C SER A 230 -8.62 17.01 -27.07
N SER A 231 -9.29 18.03 -26.53
CA SER A 231 -9.89 19.14 -27.30
C SER A 231 -8.96 20.34 -27.49
N MET A 232 -7.74 20.32 -26.94
CA MET A 232 -6.81 21.44 -27.03
C MET A 232 -6.22 21.56 -28.43
N LYS A 233 -6.04 22.79 -28.94
CA LYS A 233 -5.47 23.05 -30.28
C LYS A 233 -4.02 22.57 -30.44
N SER A 234 -3.26 22.49 -29.35
CA SER A 234 -1.88 22.02 -29.39
C SER A 234 -1.81 20.50 -29.27
N VAL A 235 -1.32 19.84 -30.33
CA VAL A 235 -1.03 18.39 -30.31
C VAL A 235 -0.07 18.04 -29.17
N PHE A 236 0.84 18.95 -28.81
CA PHE A 236 1.77 18.80 -27.69
C PHE A 236 1.12 18.82 -26.30
N LEU A 237 -0.19 19.06 -26.17
CA LEU A 237 -0.93 18.99 -24.90
C LEU A 237 -1.95 17.83 -24.87
N HIS A 238 -2.08 17.07 -25.96
CA HIS A 238 -2.96 15.92 -25.99
C HIS A 238 -2.52 14.84 -24.97
N PRO A 239 -3.46 14.04 -24.45
CA PRO A 239 -3.16 12.97 -23.51
C PRO A 239 -2.15 11.98 -24.08
N ASP A 240 -1.20 11.58 -23.25
CA ASP A 240 -0.22 10.55 -23.57
C ASP A 240 -0.58 9.23 -22.86
N ARG A 241 0.26 8.20 -23.06
CA ARG A 241 0.13 6.91 -22.38
C ARG A 241 0.13 7.06 -20.85
N LYS A 242 0.90 8.00 -20.29
CA LYS A 242 0.94 8.24 -18.84
C LYS A 242 -0.36 8.87 -18.34
N SER A 243 -0.99 9.75 -19.12
CA SER A 243 -2.30 10.35 -18.79
C SER A 243 -3.38 9.28 -18.62
N TYR A 244 -3.51 8.37 -19.59
CA TYR A 244 -4.50 7.29 -19.54
C TYR A 244 -4.18 6.27 -18.44
N ASN A 245 -2.91 5.86 -18.29
CA ASN A 245 -2.51 4.93 -17.23
C ASN A 245 -2.79 5.51 -15.83
N THR A 246 -2.51 6.80 -15.61
CA THR A 246 -2.77 7.46 -14.33
C THR A 246 -4.26 7.50 -14.01
N ALA A 247 -5.11 7.76 -15.01
CA ALA A 247 -6.56 7.76 -14.84
C ALA A 247 -7.14 6.35 -14.58
N ILE A 248 -6.62 5.31 -15.24
CA ILE A 248 -7.02 3.92 -14.99
C ILE A 248 -6.57 3.47 -13.59
N VAL A 249 -5.36 3.84 -13.16
CA VAL A 249 -4.88 3.58 -11.79
C VAL A 249 -5.71 4.34 -10.76
N ALA A 250 -6.14 5.57 -11.05
CA ALA A 250 -7.07 6.32 -10.21
C ALA A 250 -8.39 5.55 -10.00
N LEU A 251 -8.99 5.09 -11.10
CA LEU A 251 -10.21 4.28 -11.08
C LEU A 251 -10.02 3.00 -10.25
N ALA A 252 -8.89 2.32 -10.44
CA ALA A 252 -8.54 1.11 -9.69
C ALA A 252 -8.43 1.34 -8.18
N LYS A 253 -7.80 2.44 -7.75
CA LYS A 253 -7.68 2.82 -6.33
C LYS A 253 -9.03 3.18 -5.72
N HIS A 254 -9.87 3.90 -6.44
CA HIS A 254 -11.19 4.29 -5.96
C HIS A 254 -12.15 3.10 -5.84
N ALA A 255 -12.03 2.10 -6.72
CA ALA A 255 -12.77 0.84 -6.63
C ALA A 255 -12.45 0.06 -5.34
N SER A 256 -11.24 0.20 -4.78
CA SER A 256 -10.83 -0.42 -3.51
C SER A 256 -11.45 0.24 -2.27
N SER A 257 -11.89 1.50 -2.33
CA SER A 257 -12.36 2.24 -1.15
C SER A 257 -13.85 2.00 -0.87
N PRO A 258 -14.23 1.33 0.25
CA PRO A 258 -15.63 0.93 0.52
C PRO A 258 -16.57 2.09 0.92
N SER A 259 -16.11 3.34 0.88
CA SER A 259 -16.88 4.55 1.27
C SER A 259 -17.50 5.31 0.09
N PHE A 260 -17.49 4.76 -1.12
CA PHE A 260 -17.97 5.43 -2.33
C PHE A 260 -19.51 5.56 -2.36
N VAL A 261 -20.02 6.81 -2.37
CA VAL A 261 -21.40 7.15 -2.75
C VAL A 261 -21.31 8.32 -3.74
N PRO A 262 -21.75 8.16 -5.01
CA PRO A 262 -21.77 9.25 -5.97
C PRO A 262 -22.90 10.25 -5.62
N PRO A 263 -22.73 11.55 -5.93
CA PRO A 263 -23.74 12.58 -5.61
C PRO A 263 -25.07 12.45 -6.37
N ASP A 264 -25.12 11.72 -7.48
CA ASP A 264 -26.27 11.72 -8.39
C ASP A 264 -27.41 10.75 -7.98
N THR A 265 -27.32 10.14 -6.80
CA THR A 265 -28.37 9.24 -6.26
C THR A 265 -28.77 9.58 -4.82
N ILE A 266 -28.97 10.87 -4.51
CA ILE A 266 -29.46 11.33 -3.19
C ILE A 266 -30.98 11.17 -3.04
N ASP A 267 -31.66 10.43 -3.92
CA ASP A 267 -33.09 10.15 -3.76
C ASP A 267 -33.42 8.66 -3.92
N SER A 268 -32.87 7.83 -3.05
CA SER A 268 -33.56 6.64 -2.51
C SER A 268 -32.67 5.92 -1.48
N GLY A 269 -33.17 5.79 -0.26
CA GLY A 269 -32.46 5.17 0.86
C GLY A 269 -32.32 3.65 0.74
N ASN A 270 -31.49 3.13 -0.18
CA ASN A 270 -31.24 1.69 -0.30
C ASN A 270 -29.75 1.34 -0.27
N LYS A 271 -29.36 0.49 0.69
CA LYS A 271 -28.02 -0.13 0.79
C LYS A 271 -27.63 -1.01 -0.43
N LYS A 272 -28.49 -1.12 -1.46
CA LYS A 272 -28.27 -1.89 -2.70
C LYS A 272 -27.40 -1.16 -3.73
N ASP A 273 -27.29 0.17 -3.66
CA ASP A 273 -26.62 0.95 -4.71
C ASP A 273 -25.10 1.01 -4.60
N LYS A 274 -24.52 0.81 -3.40
CA LYS A 274 -23.06 0.83 -3.18
C LYS A 274 -22.31 -0.19 -4.05
N ASN A 275 -22.92 -1.34 -4.33
CA ASN A 275 -22.32 -2.41 -5.13
C ASN A 275 -22.54 -2.24 -6.65
N ASN A 276 -23.49 -1.41 -7.08
CA ASN A 276 -23.73 -1.10 -8.50
C ASN A 276 -22.67 -0.12 -9.02
N VAL A 277 -22.19 0.74 -8.12
CA VAL A 277 -21.29 1.81 -8.45
C VAL A 277 -19.85 1.32 -8.69
N ASN A 278 -19.38 0.28 -8.01
CA ASN A 278 -18.08 -0.35 -8.32
C ASN A 278 -18.05 -0.99 -9.72
N SER A 279 -19.17 -1.57 -10.18
CA SER A 279 -19.32 -2.07 -11.57
C SER A 279 -19.22 -0.92 -12.57
N SER A 280 -19.84 0.22 -12.25
CA SER A 280 -19.75 1.43 -13.08
C SER A 280 -18.32 1.98 -13.15
N ILE A 281 -17.54 1.90 -12.07
CA ILE A 281 -16.13 2.34 -12.05
C ILE A 281 -15.25 1.45 -12.94
N THR A 282 -15.42 0.13 -12.89
CA THR A 282 -14.67 -0.81 -13.74
C THR A 282 -15.07 -0.69 -15.22
N GLU A 283 -16.36 -0.51 -15.52
CA GLU A 283 -16.85 -0.27 -16.89
C GLU A 283 -16.32 1.05 -17.48
N ARG A 284 -16.22 2.10 -16.64
CA ARG A 284 -15.58 3.37 -17.05
C ARG A 284 -14.09 3.19 -17.36
N ALA A 285 -13.38 2.34 -16.61
CA ALA A 285 -11.98 2.02 -16.88
C ALA A 285 -11.80 1.26 -18.19
N GLU A 286 -12.67 0.29 -18.49
CA GLU A 286 -12.70 -0.39 -19.79
C GLU A 286 -12.95 0.58 -20.94
N LYS A 287 -13.93 1.49 -20.79
CA LYS A 287 -14.24 2.49 -21.81
C LYS A 287 -13.04 3.40 -22.12
N LEU A 288 -12.26 3.78 -21.11
CA LEU A 288 -11.03 4.58 -21.32
C LEU A 288 -9.94 3.77 -22.02
N LEU A 289 -9.83 2.47 -21.73
CA LEU A 289 -8.92 1.57 -22.44
C LEU A 289 -9.33 1.42 -23.92
N ASP A 290 -10.62 1.24 -24.19
CA ASP A 290 -11.15 1.17 -25.56
C ASP A 290 -10.92 2.48 -26.32
N GLU A 291 -11.11 3.64 -25.67
CA GLU A 291 -10.79 4.94 -26.25
C GLU A 291 -9.29 5.06 -26.60
N MET A 292 -8.42 4.57 -25.72
CA MET A 292 -6.98 4.53 -25.94
C MET A 292 -6.62 3.61 -27.13
N ILE A 293 -7.25 2.44 -27.24
CA ILE A 293 -7.06 1.49 -28.35
C ILE A 293 -7.56 2.10 -29.67
N HIS A 294 -8.70 2.77 -29.67
CA HIS A 294 -9.25 3.42 -30.86
C HIS A 294 -8.33 4.53 -31.37
N LYS A 295 -7.89 5.43 -30.49
CA LYS A 295 -6.93 6.50 -30.82
C LYS A 295 -5.57 5.94 -31.25
N SER A 296 -5.15 4.79 -30.70
CA SER A 296 -3.95 4.07 -31.16
C SER A 296 -4.07 3.68 -32.63
N LYS A 297 -5.19 3.04 -33.00
CA LYS A 297 -5.47 2.60 -34.37
C LYS A 297 -5.55 3.80 -35.32
N GLU A 298 -6.20 4.89 -34.93
CA GLU A 298 -6.25 6.13 -35.73
C GLU A 298 -4.86 6.69 -36.03
N GLN A 299 -3.96 6.72 -35.03
CA GLN A 299 -2.57 7.15 -35.20
C GLN A 299 -1.78 6.19 -36.11
N GLN A 300 -2.04 4.88 -36.03
CA GLN A 300 -1.45 3.89 -36.94
C GLN A 300 -1.92 4.09 -38.39
N HIS A 301 -3.21 4.35 -38.60
CA HIS A 301 -3.78 4.59 -39.93
C HIS A 301 -3.22 5.87 -40.57
N HIS A 302 -3.14 6.98 -39.82
CA HIS A 302 -2.54 8.22 -40.32
C HIS A 302 -1.05 8.06 -40.66
N LYS A 303 -0.29 7.30 -39.87
CA LYS A 303 1.15 7.06 -40.10
C LYS A 303 1.44 6.09 -41.26
N ARG A 304 0.57 5.11 -41.50
CA ARG A 304 0.64 4.23 -42.70
C ARG A 304 0.41 5.03 -43.98
N CYS A 305 -0.52 5.98 -43.98
CA CYS A 305 -0.74 6.88 -45.12
C CYS A 305 0.44 7.84 -45.36
N SER A 306 1.24 8.16 -44.33
CA SER A 306 2.42 9.05 -44.43
C SER A 306 3.77 8.31 -44.57
N GLY A 307 3.77 7.00 -44.85
CA GLY A 307 4.98 6.22 -45.16
C GLY A 307 5.91 5.88 -43.98
N GLY A 308 5.50 6.11 -42.72
CA GLY A 308 6.33 5.85 -41.54
C GLY A 308 6.12 4.46 -40.94
N ARG A 309 7.17 3.64 -40.81
CA ARG A 309 7.17 2.31 -40.14
C ARG A 309 7.43 2.37 -38.63
N HIS A 310 6.93 3.37 -37.90
CA HIS A 310 7.13 3.45 -36.45
C HIS A 310 5.84 3.21 -35.66
N LYS A 311 5.93 2.42 -34.58
CA LYS A 311 4.83 2.06 -33.65
C LYS A 311 4.05 3.33 -33.18
N PRO A 312 2.73 3.23 -32.93
CA PRO A 312 1.93 4.36 -32.46
C PRO A 312 2.42 4.83 -31.09
N THR A 313 2.37 6.14 -30.85
CA THR A 313 2.82 6.77 -29.59
C THR A 313 1.87 6.52 -28.42
N LEU A 314 0.65 6.09 -28.71
CA LEU A 314 -0.40 5.78 -27.74
C LEU A 314 -0.79 4.31 -27.91
N SER A 315 -0.14 3.38 -27.22
CA SER A 315 -0.53 1.96 -27.16
C SER A 315 -0.61 1.50 -25.70
N PRO A 316 -1.63 0.71 -25.32
CA PRO A 316 -1.69 0.12 -23.98
C PRO A 316 -0.46 -0.76 -23.72
N ASN A 317 -0.02 -0.82 -22.47
CA ASN A 317 1.08 -1.69 -22.06
C ASN A 317 0.68 -2.61 -20.90
N THR A 318 1.60 -3.47 -20.48
CA THR A 318 1.42 -4.37 -19.32
C THR A 318 0.96 -3.62 -18.07
N VAL A 319 1.45 -2.40 -17.83
CA VAL A 319 1.00 -1.56 -16.71
C VAL A 319 -0.47 -1.14 -16.84
N THR A 320 -0.94 -0.80 -18.04
CA THR A 320 -2.35 -0.44 -18.31
C THR A 320 -3.27 -1.62 -18.00
N TYR A 321 -2.93 -2.81 -18.51
CA TYR A 321 -3.73 -4.02 -18.29
C TYR A 321 -3.68 -4.50 -16.84
N ASN A 322 -2.51 -4.48 -16.19
CA ASN A 322 -2.37 -4.84 -14.78
C ASN A 322 -3.16 -3.89 -13.87
N ALA A 323 -3.20 -2.59 -14.18
CA ALA A 323 -4.02 -1.64 -13.44
C ALA A 323 -5.52 -1.98 -13.53
N LEU A 324 -6.00 -2.38 -14.72
CA LEU A 324 -7.39 -2.79 -14.92
C LEU A 324 -7.71 -4.13 -14.22
N ILE A 325 -6.83 -5.13 -14.32
CA ILE A 325 -6.98 -6.41 -13.60
C ILE A 325 -7.05 -6.17 -12.09
N ASN A 326 -6.20 -5.29 -11.55
CA ASN A 326 -6.24 -4.92 -10.15
C ASN A 326 -7.50 -4.14 -9.77
N ALA A 327 -8.04 -3.30 -10.66
CA ALA A 327 -9.34 -2.65 -10.47
C ALA A 327 -10.45 -3.69 -10.32
N TYR A 328 -10.46 -4.71 -11.19
CA TYR A 328 -11.40 -5.82 -11.10
C TYR A 328 -11.21 -6.61 -9.80
N ALA A 329 -9.98 -6.96 -9.44
CA ALA A 329 -9.66 -7.65 -8.20
C ALA A 329 -10.16 -6.89 -6.96
N ASN A 330 -10.21 -5.55 -7.00
CA ASN A 330 -10.59 -4.72 -5.87
C ASN A 330 -12.07 -4.32 -5.87
N SER A 331 -12.78 -4.48 -7.00
CA SER A 331 -14.19 -4.12 -7.13
C SER A 331 -15.14 -4.94 -6.25
N PHE A 332 -14.72 -6.15 -5.86
CA PHE A 332 -15.43 -7.04 -4.94
C PHE A 332 -14.56 -7.41 -3.74
N GLY A 333 -15.16 -7.43 -2.54
CA GLY A 333 -14.50 -7.87 -1.31
C GLY A 333 -14.30 -9.38 -1.27
N ASP A 334 -13.67 -9.90 -0.21
CA ASP A 334 -13.48 -11.34 -0.02
C ASP A 334 -14.83 -12.06 0.08
N CYS A 335 -15.25 -12.70 -1.01
CA CYS A 335 -16.42 -13.56 -1.07
C CYS A 335 -16.11 -14.86 -0.31
N THR A 336 -16.41 -14.91 0.99
CA THR A 336 -16.40 -16.16 1.75
C THR A 336 -17.72 -16.88 1.56
N ILE A 337 -17.64 -18.16 1.17
CA ILE A 337 -18.76 -19.04 0.79
C ILE A 337 -19.90 -19.03 1.82
N ALA A 338 -19.61 -18.76 3.10
CA ALA A 338 -20.56 -18.77 4.21
C ALA A 338 -21.44 -17.52 4.35
N SER A 339 -21.21 -16.43 3.61
CA SER A 339 -21.99 -15.18 3.76
C SER A 339 -22.45 -14.52 2.47
N CYS A 340 -22.19 -15.10 1.29
CA CYS A 340 -22.44 -14.44 0.02
C CYS A 340 -23.94 -14.22 -0.26
N PRO A 341 -24.39 -12.96 -0.43
CA PRO A 341 -25.60 -12.68 -1.20
C PRO A 341 -25.38 -13.21 -2.62
N THR A 342 -26.39 -13.84 -3.22
CA THR A 342 -26.35 -14.37 -4.60
C THR A 342 -25.83 -13.37 -5.63
N ASP A 343 -26.01 -12.07 -5.37
CA ASP A 343 -25.53 -10.98 -6.24
C ASP A 343 -24.00 -10.73 -6.17
N ALA A 344 -23.34 -11.00 -5.03
CA ALA A 344 -21.89 -10.81 -4.88
C ALA A 344 -21.11 -11.91 -5.61
N ALA A 345 -21.60 -13.16 -5.53
CA ALA A 345 -21.01 -14.30 -6.24
C ALA A 345 -21.13 -14.14 -7.77
N LYS A 346 -22.29 -13.67 -8.27
CA LYS A 346 -22.48 -13.37 -9.70
C LYS A 346 -21.49 -12.31 -10.20
N LYS A 347 -21.25 -11.26 -9.41
CA LYS A 347 -20.30 -10.19 -9.76
C LYS A 347 -18.85 -10.68 -9.77
N ALA A 348 -18.47 -11.49 -8.79
CA ALA A 348 -17.16 -12.11 -8.77
C ALA A 348 -16.94 -13.00 -10.01
N HIS A 349 -17.95 -13.75 -10.44
CA HIS A 349 -17.88 -14.55 -11.67
C HIS A 349 -17.72 -13.68 -12.92
N ILE A 350 -18.51 -12.61 -13.06
CA ILE A 350 -18.39 -11.67 -14.19
C ILE A 350 -17.00 -11.03 -14.21
N ALA A 351 -16.48 -10.62 -13.04
CA ALA A 351 -15.15 -10.02 -12.96
C ALA A 351 -14.04 -11.00 -13.34
N VAL A 352 -14.14 -12.28 -12.95
CA VAL A 352 -13.20 -13.33 -13.38
C VAL A 352 -13.23 -13.52 -14.90
N GLU A 353 -14.41 -13.63 -15.50
CA GLU A 353 -14.57 -13.77 -16.95
C GLU A 353 -13.99 -12.56 -17.71
N ARG A 354 -14.18 -11.35 -17.19
CA ARG A 354 -13.60 -10.13 -17.76
C ARG A 354 -12.08 -10.10 -17.64
N VAL A 355 -11.53 -10.50 -16.49
CA VAL A 355 -10.07 -10.61 -16.28
C VAL A 355 -9.44 -11.64 -17.21
N GLU A 356 -10.09 -12.79 -17.41
CA GLU A 356 -9.65 -13.82 -18.37
C GLU A 356 -9.70 -13.30 -19.81
N GLY A 357 -10.76 -12.57 -20.18
CA GLY A 357 -10.86 -11.90 -21.48
C GLY A 357 -9.76 -10.85 -21.70
N ILE A 358 -9.40 -10.09 -20.66
CA ILE A 358 -8.29 -9.13 -20.71
C ILE A 358 -6.94 -9.84 -20.88
N LEU A 359 -6.73 -10.95 -20.17
CA LEU A 359 -5.52 -11.76 -20.32
C LEU A 359 -5.39 -12.33 -21.75
N ASP A 360 -6.48 -12.85 -22.33
CA ASP A 360 -6.51 -13.34 -23.71
C ASP A 360 -6.24 -12.21 -24.73
N MET A 361 -6.81 -11.02 -24.53
CA MET A 361 -6.48 -9.84 -25.34
C MET A 361 -4.99 -9.49 -25.26
N MET A 362 -4.39 -9.63 -24.08
CA MET A 362 -2.96 -9.39 -23.86
C MET A 362 -2.09 -10.43 -24.55
N GLU A 363 -2.44 -11.72 -24.46
CA GLU A 363 -1.72 -12.82 -25.10
C GLU A 363 -1.80 -12.73 -26.64
N ARG A 364 -2.96 -12.40 -27.21
CA ARG A 364 -3.13 -12.15 -28.67
C ARG A 364 -2.32 -10.95 -29.17
N SER A 365 -2.22 -9.90 -28.35
CA SER A 365 -1.44 -8.69 -28.68
C SER A 365 0.06 -8.97 -28.66
N CYS A 366 0.56 -9.81 -27.73
CA CYS A 366 1.95 -10.27 -27.69
C CYS A 366 2.32 -11.07 -28.96
N CYS A 367 1.41 -11.91 -29.47
CA CYS A 367 1.63 -12.69 -30.70
C CYS A 367 1.71 -11.81 -31.97
N SER A 368 1.02 -10.66 -32.00
CA SER A 368 0.95 -9.78 -33.18
C SER A 368 2.18 -8.89 -33.37
N SER A 369 2.98 -8.65 -32.32
CA SER A 369 4.20 -7.82 -32.39
C SER A 369 5.46 -8.60 -32.84
N ARG A 370 5.33 -9.89 -33.16
CA ARG A 370 6.45 -10.81 -33.45
C ARG A 370 6.79 -10.99 -34.93
N ASN A 371 6.28 -10.15 -35.83
CA ASN A 371 6.68 -10.19 -37.24
C ASN A 371 8.12 -9.63 -37.44
N ASP A 372 9.08 -10.53 -37.26
CA ASP A 372 10.46 -10.69 -37.78
C ASP A 372 11.43 -9.52 -38.14
N ASP A 373 11.09 -8.23 -38.18
CA ASP A 373 12.02 -7.23 -38.76
C ASP A 373 12.58 -6.11 -37.84
N ASP A 374 12.12 -5.95 -36.59
CA ASP A 374 12.52 -4.79 -35.76
C ASP A 374 13.43 -5.18 -34.57
N LEU A 375 14.73 -5.39 -34.84
CA LEU A 375 15.78 -5.62 -33.84
C LEU A 375 16.25 -4.33 -33.10
N ASN A 376 15.57 -3.19 -33.28
CA ASN A 376 15.97 -1.91 -32.68
C ASN A 376 14.76 -1.15 -32.11
N GLY A 377 14.24 -1.60 -30.96
CA GLY A 377 13.21 -0.87 -30.21
C GLY A 377 13.26 -1.16 -28.72
N ASN A 378 13.32 -0.12 -27.90
CA ASN A 378 13.45 -0.16 -26.43
C ASN A 378 12.54 -1.21 -25.76
N ASP A 379 13.11 -1.96 -24.82
CA ASP A 379 12.52 -3.09 -24.06
C ASP A 379 11.27 -2.77 -23.19
N ASP A 380 10.79 -1.52 -23.13
CA ASP A 380 9.71 -1.06 -22.21
C ASP A 380 8.28 -1.09 -22.82
N ASP A 381 8.14 -1.53 -24.07
CA ASP A 381 6.92 -1.35 -24.89
C ASP A 381 6.18 -2.66 -25.25
N ASP A 382 6.59 -3.80 -24.70
CA ASP A 382 5.96 -5.09 -24.99
C ASP A 382 4.70 -5.34 -24.14
N VAL A 383 3.59 -5.66 -24.82
CA VAL A 383 2.31 -6.10 -24.23
C VAL A 383 2.36 -7.60 -23.99
N CYS A 384 3.30 -8.07 -23.18
CA CYS A 384 3.41 -9.50 -22.86
C CYS A 384 3.13 -9.71 -21.36
N PRO A 385 2.24 -10.68 -20.99
CA PRO A 385 1.91 -10.95 -19.60
C PRO A 385 3.18 -11.26 -18.81
N ASP A 386 3.37 -10.56 -17.69
CA ASP A 386 4.49 -10.80 -16.79
C ASP A 386 4.02 -11.61 -15.56
N ALA A 387 4.97 -11.98 -14.69
CA ALA A 387 4.65 -12.70 -13.46
C ALA A 387 3.68 -11.92 -12.55
N THR A 388 3.64 -10.58 -12.66
CA THR A 388 2.73 -9.72 -11.90
C THR A 388 1.32 -9.71 -12.47
N THR A 389 1.16 -9.81 -13.79
CA THR A 389 -0.11 -10.01 -14.48
C THR A 389 -0.74 -11.30 -13.99
N TYR A 390 -0.02 -12.42 -14.07
CA TYR A 390 -0.53 -13.72 -13.63
C TYR A 390 -0.79 -13.77 -12.12
N ALA A 391 0.04 -13.15 -11.28
CA ALA A 391 -0.24 -13.03 -9.86
C ALA A 391 -1.52 -12.22 -9.58
N SER A 392 -1.76 -11.13 -10.32
CA SER A 392 -2.98 -10.33 -10.20
C SER A 392 -4.23 -11.13 -10.60
N VAL A 393 -4.13 -11.93 -11.67
CA VAL A 393 -5.21 -12.85 -12.10
C VAL A 393 -5.47 -13.90 -11.02
N ILE A 394 -4.43 -14.53 -10.46
CA ILE A 394 -4.60 -15.48 -9.35
C ILE A 394 -5.27 -14.78 -8.16
N HIS A 395 -4.88 -13.56 -7.79
CA HIS A 395 -5.55 -12.81 -6.74
C HIS A 395 -7.04 -12.57 -7.02
N THR A 396 -7.44 -12.35 -8.27
CA THR A 396 -8.87 -12.24 -8.65
C THR A 396 -9.61 -13.56 -8.42
N TRP A 397 -9.00 -14.70 -8.80
CA TRP A 397 -9.55 -16.04 -8.53
C TRP A 397 -9.65 -16.34 -7.03
N ILE A 398 -8.65 -15.94 -6.24
CA ILE A 398 -8.66 -16.09 -4.78
C ILE A 398 -9.80 -15.29 -4.16
N LYS A 399 -10.01 -14.04 -4.60
CA LYS A 399 -11.06 -13.18 -4.07
C LYS A 399 -12.47 -13.67 -4.45
N SER A 400 -12.61 -14.32 -5.61
CA SER A 400 -13.92 -14.80 -6.08
C SER A 400 -14.47 -15.94 -5.22
N GLY A 401 -13.60 -16.67 -4.53
CA GLY A 401 -13.98 -17.78 -3.66
C GLY A 401 -14.42 -19.03 -4.43
N ALA A 402 -14.11 -19.12 -5.72
CA ALA A 402 -14.40 -20.30 -6.53
C ALA A 402 -13.59 -21.52 -6.04
N GLU A 403 -14.23 -22.68 -5.93
CA GLU A 403 -13.58 -23.92 -5.44
C GLU A 403 -12.44 -24.40 -6.37
N GLU A 404 -12.52 -24.09 -7.67
CA GLU A 404 -11.52 -24.44 -8.67
C GLU A 404 -10.31 -23.48 -8.71
N ALA A 405 -10.42 -22.30 -8.10
CA ALA A 405 -9.37 -21.27 -8.11
C ALA A 405 -7.97 -21.77 -7.73
N PRO A 406 -7.75 -22.54 -6.63
CA PRO A 406 -6.42 -23.01 -6.25
C PRO A 406 -5.84 -24.01 -7.25
N PHE A 407 -6.67 -24.85 -7.87
CA PHE A 407 -6.23 -25.83 -8.86
C PHE A 407 -5.79 -25.15 -10.16
N ARG A 408 -6.58 -24.17 -10.65
CA ARG A 408 -6.23 -23.35 -11.82
C ARG A 408 -4.95 -22.54 -11.58
N ALA A 409 -4.78 -22.00 -10.38
CA ALA A 409 -3.55 -21.27 -10.00
C ALA A 409 -2.31 -22.17 -10.03
N GLU A 410 -2.42 -23.42 -9.59
CA GLU A 410 -1.31 -24.37 -9.63
C GLU A 410 -1.03 -24.88 -11.05
N GLU A 411 -2.06 -25.13 -11.86
CA GLU A 411 -1.91 -25.49 -13.27
C GLU A 411 -1.16 -24.39 -14.05
N LEU A 412 -1.53 -23.13 -13.82
CA LEU A 412 -0.85 -21.98 -14.39
C LEU A 412 0.63 -21.94 -13.97
N LEU A 413 0.94 -22.14 -12.68
CA LEU A 413 2.32 -22.20 -12.21
C LEU A 413 3.13 -23.33 -12.87
N ASN A 414 2.54 -24.52 -13.02
CA ASN A 414 3.18 -25.63 -13.72
C ASN A 414 3.48 -25.29 -15.19
N PHE A 415 2.54 -24.60 -15.85
CA PHE A 415 2.71 -24.13 -17.22
C PHE A 415 3.84 -23.10 -17.36
N VAL A 416 3.95 -22.15 -16.43
CA VAL A 416 5.06 -21.17 -16.37
C VAL A 416 6.40 -21.88 -16.18
N GLU A 417 6.48 -22.83 -15.26
CA GLU A 417 7.71 -23.59 -15.01
C GLU A 417 8.13 -24.45 -16.20
N PHE A 418 7.17 -25.10 -16.89
CA PHE A 418 7.45 -25.91 -18.07
C PHE A 418 8.02 -25.04 -19.21
N SER A 419 7.40 -23.88 -19.45
CA SER A 419 7.86 -22.91 -20.44
C SER A 419 9.28 -22.40 -20.16
N SER A 420 9.68 -22.30 -18.88
CA SER A 420 11.04 -21.90 -18.48
C SER A 420 12.09 -23.01 -18.67
N LYS A 421 11.70 -24.28 -18.75
CA LYS A 421 12.62 -25.42 -18.93
C LYS A 421 12.97 -25.66 -20.39
N GLU A 422 12.03 -25.48 -21.31
CA GLU A 422 12.25 -25.63 -22.76
C GLU A 422 13.23 -24.58 -23.32
N GLU A 423 13.38 -23.43 -22.65
CA GLU A 423 14.39 -22.41 -22.99
C GLU A 423 15.83 -22.95 -22.87
N LYS A 424 16.06 -24.01 -22.06
CA LYS A 424 17.38 -24.64 -21.88
C LYS A 424 17.72 -25.69 -22.96
N THR A 425 16.75 -26.16 -23.75
CA THR A 425 16.94 -27.27 -24.70
C THR A 425 17.14 -26.84 -26.16
N GLY A 426 17.21 -25.54 -26.45
CA GLY A 426 17.73 -25.02 -27.73
C GLY A 426 16.88 -25.29 -28.97
N GLU A 427 15.63 -25.75 -28.85
CA GLU A 427 14.72 -25.88 -29.99
C GLU A 427 13.87 -24.61 -30.19
N ARG A 428 13.84 -24.17 -31.45
CA ARG A 428 13.34 -22.87 -31.93
C ARG A 428 11.81 -22.74 -31.77
N ARG A 429 11.34 -22.22 -30.63
CA ARG A 429 10.06 -21.49 -30.46
C ARG A 429 10.27 -20.29 -29.50
N PRO A 430 9.60 -19.14 -29.72
CA PRO A 430 10.06 -17.85 -29.21
C PRO A 430 9.87 -17.73 -27.69
N PRO A 431 10.71 -16.93 -27.00
CA PRO A 431 10.79 -16.93 -25.54
C PRO A 431 9.50 -16.34 -24.97
N ARG A 432 8.74 -17.12 -24.19
CA ARG A 432 7.91 -16.51 -23.14
C ARG A 432 8.91 -15.98 -22.12
N ARG A 433 9.12 -14.66 -22.04
CA ARG A 433 9.95 -13.98 -21.02
C ARG A 433 9.34 -14.15 -19.60
N LEU A 434 8.76 -15.30 -19.29
CA LEU A 434 8.03 -15.58 -18.07
C LEU A 434 8.85 -16.57 -17.25
N LYS A 435 9.81 -16.04 -16.49
CA LYS A 435 10.55 -16.82 -15.51
C LYS A 435 9.75 -16.90 -14.22
N SER A 436 9.75 -18.07 -13.59
CA SER A 436 9.11 -18.26 -12.28
C SER A 436 9.74 -17.30 -11.26
N ASN A 437 8.93 -16.67 -10.43
CA ASN A 437 9.34 -15.68 -9.44
C ASN A 437 8.62 -15.95 -8.11
N ALA A 438 9.21 -15.55 -6.97
CA ALA A 438 8.63 -15.73 -5.64
C ALA A 438 7.23 -15.10 -5.50
N VAL A 439 6.94 -14.03 -6.25
CA VAL A 439 5.60 -13.40 -6.27
C VAL A 439 4.54 -14.39 -6.75
N LEU A 440 4.82 -15.16 -7.80
CA LEU A 440 3.89 -16.14 -8.36
C LEU A 440 3.66 -17.31 -7.38
N TYR A 441 4.72 -17.85 -6.77
CA TYR A 441 4.59 -18.86 -5.71
C TYR A 441 3.77 -18.35 -4.53
N SER A 442 4.03 -17.11 -4.08
CA SER A 442 3.31 -16.52 -2.97
C SER A 442 1.81 -16.36 -3.25
N ALA A 443 1.42 -16.05 -4.48
CA ALA A 443 0.03 -15.96 -4.90
C ALA A 443 -0.65 -17.34 -4.88
N VAL A 444 0.00 -18.38 -5.41
CA VAL A 444 -0.53 -19.76 -5.38
C VAL A 444 -0.63 -20.30 -3.94
N LEU A 445 0.36 -20.02 -3.10
CA LEU A 445 0.33 -20.39 -1.67
C LEU A 445 -0.84 -19.72 -0.95
N GLN A 446 -1.10 -18.43 -1.22
CA GLN A 446 -2.26 -17.73 -0.67
C GLN A 446 -3.58 -18.32 -1.17
N ALA A 447 -3.64 -18.79 -2.43
CA ALA A 447 -4.81 -19.46 -2.96
C ALA A 447 -5.16 -20.72 -2.16
N TRP A 448 -4.14 -21.56 -1.91
CA TRP A 448 -4.30 -22.75 -1.08
C TRP A 448 -4.63 -22.41 0.37
N ALA A 449 -4.03 -21.36 0.94
CA ALA A 449 -4.31 -20.92 2.31
C ALA A 449 -5.78 -20.53 2.53
N LYS A 450 -6.41 -19.90 1.52
CA LYS A 450 -7.81 -19.46 1.62
C LYS A 450 -8.82 -20.61 1.61
N THR A 451 -8.47 -21.76 1.03
CA THR A 451 -9.36 -22.94 0.98
C THR A 451 -9.73 -23.46 2.37
N SER A 452 -8.91 -23.20 3.40
CA SER A 452 -9.12 -23.65 4.78
C SER A 452 -9.31 -25.18 4.89
N THR A 453 -8.73 -25.96 3.96
CA THR A 453 -8.79 -27.42 3.96
C THR A 453 -7.45 -28.03 4.35
N LYS A 454 -7.46 -29.23 4.95
CA LYS A 454 -6.23 -29.99 5.24
C LYS A 454 -5.40 -30.26 3.98
N LYS A 455 -6.06 -30.71 2.90
CA LYS A 455 -5.41 -30.94 1.60
C LYS A 455 -4.74 -29.66 1.09
N GLY A 456 -5.38 -28.50 1.26
CA GLY A 456 -4.79 -27.23 0.88
C GLY A 456 -3.54 -26.88 1.67
N ALA A 457 -3.50 -27.15 2.97
CA ALA A 457 -2.31 -26.94 3.78
C ALA A 457 -1.15 -27.88 3.40
N GLU A 458 -1.43 -29.16 3.16
CA GLU A 458 -0.43 -30.13 2.68
C GLU A 458 0.12 -29.74 1.30
N ARG A 459 -0.73 -29.27 0.39
CA ARG A 459 -0.31 -28.78 -0.92
C ARG A 459 0.53 -27.51 -0.82
N ALA A 460 0.17 -26.58 0.07
CA ALA A 460 0.97 -25.38 0.32
C ALA A 460 2.38 -25.73 0.85
N GLU A 461 2.49 -26.75 1.70
CA GLU A 461 3.78 -27.24 2.20
C GLU A 461 4.64 -27.81 1.07
N VAL A 462 4.06 -28.67 0.23
CA VAL A 462 4.74 -29.24 -0.96
C VAL A 462 5.21 -28.14 -1.91
N LEU A 463 4.41 -27.09 -2.11
CA LEU A 463 4.76 -25.97 -2.99
C LEU A 463 5.90 -25.12 -2.42
N LEU A 464 5.93 -24.86 -1.12
CA LEU A 464 7.04 -24.14 -0.49
C LEU A 464 8.34 -24.95 -0.57
N GLU A 465 8.26 -26.26 -0.35
CA GLU A 465 9.41 -27.15 -0.45
C GLU A 465 9.93 -27.25 -1.90
N ARG A 466 9.01 -27.26 -2.89
CA ARG A 466 9.36 -27.14 -4.31
C ARG A 466 10.09 -25.82 -4.58
N GLN A 467 9.62 -24.70 -4.01
CA GLN A 467 10.28 -23.40 -4.14
C GLN A 467 11.70 -23.41 -3.56
N LYS A 468 11.91 -24.01 -2.38
CA LYS A 468 13.23 -24.18 -1.75
C LYS A 468 14.19 -24.98 -2.62
N LYS A 469 13.76 -26.15 -3.12
CA LYS A 469 14.58 -27.02 -3.98
C LYS A 469 15.01 -26.34 -5.27
N LEU A 470 14.12 -25.57 -5.89
CA LEU A 470 14.44 -24.82 -7.09
C LEU A 470 15.47 -23.72 -6.79
N TYR A 471 15.39 -23.07 -5.63
CA TYR A 471 16.38 -22.08 -5.21
C TYR A 471 17.76 -22.71 -4.98
N GLU A 472 17.84 -23.85 -4.30
CA GLU A 472 19.09 -24.58 -4.07
C GLU A 472 19.77 -25.06 -5.36
N GLY A 473 18.97 -25.39 -6.39
CA GLY A 473 19.47 -25.81 -7.71
C GLY A 473 19.72 -24.68 -8.72
N SER A 474 19.55 -23.42 -8.34
CA SER A 474 19.63 -22.25 -9.24
C SER A 474 21.05 -21.68 -9.37
N SER A 475 21.43 -21.27 -10.59
CA SER A 475 22.73 -20.66 -10.90
C SER A 475 22.85 -19.20 -10.39
N GLU A 476 24.05 -18.61 -10.31
CA GLU A 476 24.24 -17.21 -9.86
C GLU A 476 23.42 -16.18 -10.64
N GLN A 477 23.17 -16.43 -11.94
CA GLN A 477 22.32 -15.56 -12.77
C GLN A 477 20.81 -15.66 -12.43
N ASP A 478 20.36 -16.80 -11.90
CA ASP A 478 18.97 -17.04 -11.46
C ASP A 478 18.71 -16.47 -10.06
N ARG A 479 19.75 -16.18 -9.27
CA ARG A 479 19.62 -15.48 -7.97
C ARG A 479 19.06 -14.06 -8.13
N GLN A 480 19.21 -13.46 -9.31
CA GLN A 480 18.59 -12.17 -9.66
C GLN A 480 17.06 -12.27 -9.79
N ASN A 481 16.49 -13.46 -10.04
CA ASN A 481 15.04 -13.69 -10.15
C ASN A 481 14.32 -13.89 -8.80
N CYS A 482 15.02 -13.68 -7.68
CA CYS A 482 14.45 -13.69 -6.34
C CYS A 482 13.58 -14.93 -6.03
N LEU A 483 13.97 -16.13 -6.49
CA LEU A 483 13.19 -17.35 -6.27
C LEU A 483 13.15 -17.80 -4.79
N LYS A 484 13.96 -17.16 -3.94
CA LYS A 484 14.05 -17.44 -2.51
C LYS A 484 12.67 -17.28 -1.84
N PRO A 485 12.25 -18.25 -1.01
CA PRO A 485 11.06 -18.09 -0.18
C PRO A 485 11.15 -16.80 0.65
N THR A 486 10.10 -15.98 0.61
CA THR A 486 10.03 -14.73 1.37
C THR A 486 9.18 -14.92 2.62
N ALA A 487 9.20 -13.96 3.53
CA ALA A 487 8.28 -13.93 4.67
C ALA A 487 6.80 -14.05 4.24
N ILE A 488 6.44 -13.61 3.03
CA ILE A 488 5.08 -13.75 2.47
C ILE A 488 4.75 -15.23 2.21
N SER A 489 5.68 -15.99 1.61
CA SER A 489 5.49 -17.42 1.34
C SER A 489 5.33 -18.22 2.63
N TYR A 490 6.17 -17.97 3.64
CA TYR A 490 6.06 -18.62 4.95
C TYR A 490 4.78 -18.23 5.69
N ASN A 491 4.42 -16.94 5.69
CA ASN A 491 3.17 -16.49 6.30
C ASN A 491 1.94 -17.12 5.66
N ALA A 492 1.94 -17.30 4.33
CA ALA A 492 0.85 -17.97 3.62
C ALA A 492 0.75 -19.45 4.02
N LEU A 493 1.88 -20.15 4.17
CA LEU A 493 1.90 -21.53 4.66
C LEU A 493 1.39 -21.63 6.11
N MET A 494 1.86 -20.75 6.99
CA MET A 494 1.39 -20.70 8.38
C MET A 494 -0.11 -20.42 8.45
N ASP A 495 -0.63 -19.52 7.61
CA ASP A 495 -2.05 -19.20 7.53
C ASP A 495 -2.89 -20.37 7.00
N ALA A 496 -2.37 -21.12 6.00
CA ALA A 496 -3.00 -22.33 5.48
C ALA A 496 -3.15 -23.39 6.58
N TRP A 497 -2.09 -23.65 7.34
CA TRP A 497 -2.13 -24.59 8.47
C TRP A 497 -3.04 -24.08 9.59
N ALA A 498 -2.97 -22.80 9.94
CA ALA A 498 -3.79 -22.21 10.99
C ALA A 498 -5.29 -22.32 10.67
N ARG A 499 -5.70 -22.12 9.40
CA ARG A 499 -7.11 -22.22 8.97
C ARG A 499 -7.59 -23.64 8.70
N SER A 500 -6.68 -24.59 8.50
CA SER A 500 -7.03 -25.97 8.14
C SER A 500 -7.93 -26.67 9.16
N GLY A 501 -7.87 -26.28 10.44
CA GLY A 501 -8.73 -26.81 11.51
C GLY A 501 -8.59 -28.31 11.80
N VAL A 502 -7.71 -29.03 11.10
CA VAL A 502 -7.55 -30.48 11.20
C VAL A 502 -6.15 -30.81 11.71
N GLY A 503 -6.08 -31.31 12.95
CA GLY A 503 -4.84 -31.80 13.58
C GLY A 503 -4.55 -31.24 14.98
N GLY A 504 -5.42 -30.39 15.54
CA GLY A 504 -5.35 -29.96 16.94
C GLY A 504 -3.98 -29.39 17.32
N ILE A 505 -3.24 -30.13 18.15
CA ILE A 505 -1.91 -29.73 18.64
C ILE A 505 -0.82 -29.78 17.55
N GLU A 506 -0.85 -30.78 16.67
CA GLU A 506 0.22 -31.01 15.69
C GLU A 506 0.34 -29.85 14.70
N THR A 507 -0.79 -29.25 14.30
CA THR A 507 -0.80 -28.10 13.39
C THR A 507 -0.25 -26.86 14.08
N ALA A 508 -0.58 -26.62 15.34
CA ALA A 508 -0.06 -25.50 16.11
C ALA A 508 1.45 -25.63 16.35
N GLU A 509 1.93 -26.82 16.67
CA GLU A 509 3.36 -27.11 16.82
C GLU A 509 4.12 -26.96 15.49
N LYS A 510 3.55 -27.43 14.37
CA LYS A 510 4.12 -27.21 13.04
C LYS A 510 4.26 -25.73 12.71
N VAL A 511 3.21 -24.93 12.94
CA VAL A 511 3.25 -23.47 12.71
C VAL A 511 4.29 -22.78 13.59
N GLU A 512 4.43 -23.21 14.86
CA GLU A 512 5.47 -22.68 15.74
C GLU A 512 6.89 -23.08 15.33
N ASN A 513 7.07 -24.30 14.81
CA ASN A 513 8.34 -24.77 14.26
C ASN A 513 8.73 -23.95 13.03
N ILE A 514 7.78 -23.67 12.13
CA ILE A 514 8.00 -22.79 10.97
C ILE A 514 8.40 -21.37 11.42
N LEU A 515 7.72 -20.79 12.41
CA LEU A 515 8.09 -19.47 12.95
C LEU A 515 9.51 -19.47 13.53
N THR A 516 9.89 -20.55 14.20
CA THR A 516 11.23 -20.70 14.78
C THR A 516 12.29 -20.88 13.68
N GLU A 517 11.97 -21.57 12.59
CA GLU A 517 12.82 -21.65 11.39
C GLU A 517 13.04 -20.25 10.78
N MET A 518 11.98 -19.44 10.65
CA MET A 518 12.08 -18.06 10.15
C MET A 518 12.97 -17.18 11.04
N GLU A 519 12.83 -17.28 12.35
CA GLU A 519 13.68 -16.57 13.32
C GLU A 519 15.15 -16.99 13.21
N ARG A 520 15.40 -18.29 13.03
CA ARG A 520 16.75 -18.83 12.86
C ARG A 520 17.40 -18.29 11.59
N MET A 521 16.71 -18.34 10.46
CA MET A 521 17.22 -17.81 9.17
C MET A 521 17.51 -16.30 9.24
N TYR A 522 16.73 -15.54 10.01
CA TYR A 522 17.00 -14.12 10.19
C TYR A 522 18.22 -13.86 11.09
N ARG A 523 18.35 -14.59 12.21
CA ARG A 523 19.40 -14.36 13.21
C ARG A 523 20.75 -14.94 12.80
N GLU A 524 20.74 -16.15 12.24
CA GLU A 524 21.96 -16.91 11.92
C GLU A 524 22.45 -16.61 10.50
N ASP A 525 21.54 -16.63 9.50
CA ASP A 525 21.91 -16.41 8.10
C ASP A 525 21.89 -14.93 7.69
N GLY A 526 21.36 -14.04 8.55
CA GLY A 526 21.24 -12.61 8.28
C GLY A 526 20.23 -12.26 7.18
N ASP A 527 19.28 -13.16 6.88
CA ASP A 527 18.37 -12.98 5.76
C ASP A 527 17.20 -12.03 6.07
N ILE A 528 17.29 -10.81 5.55
CA ILE A 528 16.26 -9.77 5.72
C ILE A 528 14.93 -10.17 5.04
N LEU A 529 14.92 -11.02 4.00
CA LEU A 529 13.72 -11.37 3.25
C LEU A 529 12.76 -12.30 4.02
N VAL A 530 13.26 -13.04 5.02
CA VAL A 530 12.51 -14.01 5.82
C VAL A 530 12.23 -13.48 7.24
N LYS A 531 12.50 -12.19 7.48
CA LYS A 531 12.27 -11.51 8.76
C LYS A 531 10.83 -11.75 9.28
N PRO A 532 10.66 -12.34 10.49
CA PRO A 532 9.35 -12.50 11.11
C PRO A 532 8.62 -11.18 11.26
N SER A 533 7.33 -11.20 10.97
CA SER A 533 6.46 -10.03 11.00
C SER A 533 5.34 -10.20 12.02
N LYS A 534 4.60 -9.14 12.35
CA LYS A 534 3.39 -9.26 13.19
C LYS A 534 2.38 -10.26 12.62
N ARG A 535 2.31 -10.40 11.29
CA ARG A 535 1.45 -11.39 10.61
C ARG A 535 1.87 -12.83 10.92
N SER A 536 3.17 -13.09 11.02
CA SER A 536 3.74 -14.41 11.35
C SER A 536 3.29 -14.84 12.75
N TYR A 537 3.41 -13.94 13.73
CA TYR A 537 2.93 -14.19 15.10
C TYR A 537 1.41 -14.32 15.17
N ASN A 538 0.65 -13.47 14.46
CA ASN A 538 -0.81 -13.55 14.43
C ASN A 538 -1.30 -14.89 13.82
N ALA A 539 -0.62 -15.42 12.81
CA ALA A 539 -0.91 -16.75 12.25
C ALA A 539 -0.63 -17.87 13.27
N ALA A 540 0.46 -17.76 14.05
CA ALA A 540 0.74 -18.70 15.14
C ALA A 540 -0.34 -18.64 16.24
N PHE A 541 -0.78 -17.45 16.66
CA PHE A 541 -1.90 -17.31 17.61
C PHE A 541 -3.19 -17.91 17.06
N LEU A 542 -3.46 -17.72 15.76
CA LEU A 542 -4.62 -18.31 15.10
C LEU A 542 -4.57 -19.85 15.11
N ALA A 543 -3.40 -20.43 14.86
CA ALA A 543 -3.20 -21.88 14.93
C ALA A 543 -3.43 -22.42 16.35
N TRP A 544 -2.86 -21.77 17.38
CA TRP A 544 -3.09 -22.13 18.78
C TRP A 544 -4.54 -21.93 19.23
N ARG A 545 -5.27 -20.96 18.68
CA ARG A 545 -6.71 -20.80 18.95
C ARG A 545 -7.51 -21.97 18.41
N ASN A 546 -7.21 -22.38 17.17
CA ASN A 546 -7.95 -23.44 16.48
C ASN A 546 -7.55 -24.85 16.94
N SER A 547 -6.45 -25.00 17.68
CA SER A 547 -6.03 -26.29 18.24
C SER A 547 -6.99 -26.80 19.31
N GLY A 548 -7.63 -25.90 20.07
CA GLY A 548 -8.56 -26.24 21.15
C GLY A 548 -7.92 -26.94 22.35
N VAL A 549 -6.60 -26.87 22.47
CA VAL A 549 -5.82 -27.57 23.50
C VAL A 549 -5.68 -26.72 24.77
N ASP A 550 -5.64 -27.35 25.95
CA ASP A 550 -5.46 -26.67 27.23
C ASP A 550 -4.12 -25.94 27.36
N GLU A 551 -3.03 -26.41 26.73
CA GLU A 551 -1.75 -25.68 26.72
C GLU A 551 -1.77 -24.39 25.87
N ALA A 552 -2.77 -24.17 25.01
CA ALA A 552 -2.79 -23.07 24.05
C ALA A 552 -2.65 -21.67 24.68
N PRO A 553 -3.33 -21.33 25.79
CA PRO A 553 -3.17 -20.02 26.42
C PRO A 553 -1.77 -19.79 26.98
N ARG A 554 -1.15 -20.82 27.57
CA ARG A 554 0.23 -20.74 28.08
C ARG A 554 1.22 -20.52 26.94
N ARG A 555 1.07 -21.26 25.83
CA ARG A 555 1.91 -21.08 24.63
C ARG A 555 1.72 -19.70 23.99
N SER A 556 0.50 -19.17 23.97
CA SER A 556 0.23 -17.81 23.46
C SER A 556 0.98 -16.73 24.25
N ILE A 557 1.06 -16.82 25.58
CA ILE A 557 1.84 -15.89 26.41
C ILE A 557 3.33 -16.04 26.15
N MET A 558 3.82 -17.28 25.97
CA MET A 558 5.22 -17.54 25.65
C MET A 558 5.62 -16.90 24.32
N LEU A 559 4.79 -17.04 23.28
CA LEU A 559 4.97 -16.40 21.98
C LEU A 559 4.88 -14.87 22.05
N LEU A 560 3.94 -14.32 22.82
CA LEU A 560 3.84 -12.88 23.06
C LEU A 560 5.11 -12.34 23.77
N SER A 561 5.64 -13.11 24.72
CA SER A 561 6.89 -12.77 25.41
C SER A 561 8.11 -12.82 24.48
N ARG A 562 8.15 -13.78 23.54
CA ARG A 562 9.15 -13.83 22.45
C ARG A 562 9.07 -12.58 21.58
N MET A 563 7.86 -12.17 21.19
CA MET A 563 7.63 -10.96 20.40
C MET A 563 8.11 -9.69 21.13
N PHE A 564 7.80 -9.55 22.43
CA PHE A 564 8.28 -8.42 23.24
C PHE A 564 9.80 -8.39 23.40
N ARG A 565 10.44 -9.58 23.47
CA ARG A 565 11.89 -9.69 23.53
C ARG A 565 12.54 -9.16 22.25
N GLN A 566 12.07 -9.59 21.09
CA GLN A 566 12.57 -9.08 19.79
C GLN A 566 12.33 -7.58 19.62
N TYR A 567 11.23 -7.05 20.14
CA TYR A 567 10.98 -5.60 20.13
C TYR A 567 11.98 -4.82 21.01
N LYS A 568 12.19 -5.24 22.27
CA LYS A 568 13.00 -4.48 23.24
C LYS A 568 14.50 -4.70 23.08
N GLU A 569 14.92 -5.94 22.85
CA GLU A 569 16.34 -6.33 22.84
C GLU A 569 16.95 -6.16 21.44
N GLU A 570 16.24 -6.57 20.38
CA GLU A 570 16.73 -6.49 18.99
C GLU A 570 16.35 -5.14 18.31
N LYS A 571 15.71 -4.22 19.05
CA LYS A 571 15.20 -2.91 18.56
C LYS A 571 14.37 -3.01 17.28
N ASN A 572 13.69 -4.14 17.07
CA ASN A 572 12.85 -4.35 15.90
C ASN A 572 11.51 -3.62 16.06
N LEU A 573 11.47 -2.34 15.69
CA LEU A 573 10.28 -1.48 15.80
C LEU A 573 9.05 -2.04 15.07
N ASP A 574 9.28 -2.85 14.01
CA ASP A 574 8.21 -3.47 13.22
C ASP A 574 7.41 -4.52 14.01
N LEU A 575 7.97 -5.06 15.10
CA LEU A 575 7.34 -6.10 15.94
C LEU A 575 6.68 -5.53 17.21
N LYS A 576 6.51 -4.21 17.31
CA LYS A 576 5.72 -3.64 18.42
C LYS A 576 4.29 -4.21 18.40
N PRO A 577 3.81 -4.88 19.48
CA PRO A 577 2.45 -5.39 19.54
C PRO A 577 1.42 -4.29 19.33
N ASP A 578 0.42 -4.56 18.51
CA ASP A 578 -0.69 -3.67 18.24
C ASP A 578 -2.02 -4.28 18.72
N THR A 579 -3.09 -3.51 18.61
CA THR A 579 -4.45 -3.94 18.96
C THR A 579 -4.83 -5.30 18.33
N PRO A 580 -4.62 -5.56 17.02
CA PRO A 580 -4.83 -6.88 16.43
C PRO A 580 -4.05 -8.01 17.09
N THR A 581 -2.77 -7.81 17.41
CA THR A 581 -1.95 -8.83 18.07
C THR A 581 -2.48 -9.18 19.46
N ILE A 582 -2.84 -8.19 20.28
CA ILE A 582 -3.40 -8.44 21.61
C ILE A 582 -4.78 -9.09 21.51
N ASN A 583 -5.62 -8.67 20.55
CA ASN A 583 -6.91 -9.29 20.28
C ASN A 583 -6.75 -10.77 19.84
N ALA A 584 -5.71 -11.11 19.07
CA ALA A 584 -5.42 -12.49 18.70
C ALA A 584 -5.11 -13.36 19.92
N VAL A 585 -4.29 -12.86 20.85
CA VAL A 585 -4.01 -13.54 22.12
C VAL A 585 -5.27 -13.66 22.96
N MET A 586 -6.04 -12.58 23.14
CA MET A 586 -7.32 -12.60 23.86
C MET A 586 -8.30 -13.62 23.27
N ASN A 587 -8.32 -13.80 21.94
CA ASN A 587 -9.14 -14.81 21.30
C ASN A 587 -8.68 -16.25 21.60
N VAL A 588 -7.38 -16.51 21.79
CA VAL A 588 -6.88 -17.82 22.26
C VAL A 588 -7.40 -18.09 23.67
N TRP A 589 -7.33 -17.11 24.57
CA TRP A 589 -7.83 -17.21 25.94
C TRP A 589 -9.36 -17.39 25.97
N ALA A 590 -10.10 -16.62 25.18
CA ALA A 590 -11.56 -16.68 25.11
C ALA A 590 -12.11 -18.01 24.55
N ALA A 591 -11.31 -18.72 23.75
CA ALA A 591 -11.64 -20.04 23.23
C ALA A 591 -11.25 -21.19 24.19
N SER A 592 -10.38 -20.93 25.16
CA SER A 592 -9.88 -21.94 26.08
C SER A 592 -10.89 -22.26 27.20
N PRO A 593 -11.03 -23.54 27.58
CA PRO A 593 -11.90 -23.96 28.69
C PRO A 593 -11.29 -23.70 30.08
N ILE A 594 -10.07 -23.17 30.19
CA ILE A 594 -9.37 -22.97 31.47
C ILE A 594 -10.11 -21.96 32.38
N ARG A 595 -10.27 -22.32 33.66
CA ARG A 595 -10.76 -21.40 34.71
C ARG A 595 -9.80 -20.21 34.85
N GLY A 596 -10.32 -18.98 34.84
CA GLY A 596 -9.49 -17.77 34.87
C GLY A 596 -9.27 -17.12 33.49
N SER A 597 -9.74 -17.73 32.41
CA SER A 597 -9.49 -17.23 31.05
C SER A 597 -10.20 -15.91 30.76
N ALA A 598 -11.42 -15.74 31.26
CA ALA A 598 -12.20 -14.51 31.10
C ALA A 598 -11.62 -13.36 31.92
N GLU A 599 -11.11 -13.63 33.13
CA GLU A 599 -10.40 -12.66 33.96
C GLU A 599 -9.10 -12.20 33.29
N LYS A 600 -8.38 -13.12 32.63
CA LYS A 600 -7.18 -12.77 31.84
C LYS A 600 -7.53 -11.91 30.64
N CYS A 601 -8.64 -12.15 29.95
CA CYS A 601 -9.14 -11.26 28.89
C CYS A 601 -9.45 -9.85 29.43
N GLU A 602 -10.04 -9.74 30.62
CA GLU A 602 -10.30 -8.44 31.27
C GLU A 602 -8.99 -7.74 31.67
N GLU A 603 -7.98 -8.48 32.12
CA GLU A 603 -6.62 -7.97 32.41
C GLU A 603 -5.95 -7.40 31.15
N PHE A 604 -6.01 -8.11 30.02
CA PHE A 604 -5.49 -7.61 28.74
C PHE A 604 -6.22 -6.36 28.26
N LEU A 605 -7.55 -6.30 28.42
CA LEU A 605 -8.34 -5.11 28.08
C LEU A 605 -7.94 -3.91 28.95
N HIS A 606 -7.75 -4.12 30.25
CA HIS A 606 -7.27 -3.08 31.15
C HIS A 606 -5.84 -2.62 30.81
N TYR A 607 -4.96 -3.55 30.43
CA TYR A 607 -3.61 -3.23 29.95
C TYR A 607 -3.65 -2.33 28.72
N MET A 608 -4.49 -2.64 27.73
CA MET A 608 -4.65 -1.82 26.53
C MET A 608 -5.16 -0.41 26.84
N GLU A 609 -6.15 -0.29 27.73
CA GLU A 609 -6.65 1.03 28.15
C GLU A 609 -5.59 1.85 28.88
N LYS A 610 -4.82 1.23 29.77
CA LYS A 610 -3.73 1.90 30.50
C LYS A 610 -2.63 2.36 29.54
N ALA A 611 -2.26 1.53 28.57
CA ALA A 611 -1.28 1.87 27.54
C ALA A 611 -1.76 3.04 26.67
N TYR A 612 -3.04 3.05 26.28
CA TYR A 612 -3.63 4.14 25.52
C TYR A 612 -3.64 5.45 26.31
N LYS A 613 -4.03 5.42 27.59
CA LYS A 613 -3.98 6.58 28.49
C LYS A 613 -2.56 7.10 28.72
N ALA A 614 -1.55 6.22 28.63
CA ALA A 614 -0.14 6.59 28.68
C ALA A 614 0.40 7.19 27.36
N GLY A 615 -0.44 7.34 26.33
CA GLY A 615 -0.10 7.94 25.04
C GLY A 615 0.19 6.95 23.91
N ASP A 616 0.04 5.64 24.13
CA ASP A 616 0.25 4.65 23.07
C ASP A 616 -1.00 4.46 22.20
N ILE A 617 -1.05 5.20 21.10
CA ILE A 617 -2.17 5.15 20.13
C ILE A 617 -2.29 3.76 19.47
N SER A 618 -1.19 2.99 19.39
CA SER A 618 -1.18 1.69 18.69
C SER A 618 -1.90 0.55 19.42
N LEU A 619 -2.15 0.73 20.72
CA LEU A 619 -2.84 -0.23 21.59
C LEU A 619 -4.24 0.23 21.99
N LYS A 620 -4.81 1.20 21.26
CA LYS A 620 -6.18 1.67 21.47
C LYS A 620 -7.15 0.48 21.37
N PRO A 621 -7.93 0.16 22.42
CA PRO A 621 -8.95 -0.89 22.33
C PRO A 621 -9.98 -0.56 21.25
N ASN A 622 -10.62 -1.58 20.69
CA ASN A 622 -11.68 -1.41 19.71
C ASN A 622 -12.88 -2.31 20.03
N ARG A 623 -13.96 -2.21 19.24
CA ARG A 623 -15.13 -3.11 19.35
C ARG A 623 -14.76 -4.59 19.48
N ILE A 624 -13.74 -5.05 18.74
CA ILE A 624 -13.31 -6.46 18.76
C ILE A 624 -12.74 -6.82 20.14
N SER A 625 -11.91 -5.97 20.75
CA SER A 625 -11.34 -6.19 22.09
C SER A 625 -12.42 -6.38 23.15
N PHE A 626 -13.43 -5.51 23.17
CA PHE A 626 -14.57 -5.60 24.10
C PHE A 626 -15.44 -6.82 23.83
N ASN A 627 -15.79 -7.08 22.56
CA ASN A 627 -16.60 -8.22 22.17
C ASN A 627 -15.92 -9.55 22.49
N THR A 628 -14.61 -9.67 22.30
CA THR A 628 -13.83 -10.85 22.69
C THR A 628 -13.89 -11.08 24.20
N CYS A 629 -13.76 -10.03 25.02
CA CYS A 629 -13.88 -10.14 26.48
C CYS A 629 -15.29 -10.56 26.92
N ILE A 630 -16.35 -9.95 26.34
CA ILE A 630 -17.75 -10.32 26.59
C ILE A 630 -18.01 -11.78 26.19
N ASN A 631 -17.46 -12.22 25.05
CA ASN A 631 -17.60 -13.60 24.57
C ASN A 631 -16.87 -14.61 25.48
N ALA A 632 -15.71 -14.24 26.03
CA ALA A 632 -14.99 -15.08 27.01
C ALA A 632 -15.86 -15.34 28.25
N TRP A 633 -16.49 -14.30 28.79
CA TRP A 633 -17.44 -14.44 29.90
C TRP A 633 -18.68 -15.25 29.52
N ALA A 634 -19.19 -15.08 28.30
CA ALA A 634 -20.37 -15.81 27.80
C ALA A 634 -20.13 -17.31 27.57
N ASN A 635 -18.89 -17.72 27.26
CA ASN A 635 -18.55 -19.12 26.98
C ASN A 635 -18.12 -19.92 28.24
N ARG A 636 -18.06 -19.27 29.42
CA ARG A 636 -17.70 -19.91 30.69
C ARG A 636 -18.63 -21.09 31.05
N GLU A 637 -19.89 -21.02 30.66
CA GLU A 637 -20.93 -22.00 31.03
C GLU A 637 -21.08 -23.15 30.03
N SER A 638 -20.78 -22.94 28.74
CA SER A 638 -20.99 -23.97 27.71
C SER A 638 -20.01 -25.15 27.79
N ASN A 639 -18.89 -24.98 28.51
CA ASN A 639 -17.80 -25.98 28.57
C ASN A 639 -17.92 -26.96 29.75
N GLY A 640 -19.10 -27.08 30.37
CA GLY A 640 -19.49 -28.28 31.14
C GLY A 640 -18.83 -28.50 32.50
N LEU A 641 -18.06 -27.55 33.03
CA LEU A 641 -17.57 -27.62 34.40
C LEU A 641 -18.67 -27.10 35.33
N GLY A 642 -19.47 -28.02 35.90
CA GLY A 642 -20.57 -27.74 36.83
C GLY A 642 -20.15 -26.89 38.04
N GLY A 643 -20.12 -25.57 37.84
CA GLY A 643 -20.12 -24.59 38.91
C GLY A 643 -21.53 -24.40 39.43
N GLU A 644 -21.63 -24.05 40.70
CA GLU A 644 -22.87 -23.63 41.34
C GLU A 644 -23.55 -22.52 40.51
N ASP A 645 -24.89 -22.46 40.52
CA ASP A 645 -25.67 -21.49 39.73
C ASP A 645 -25.22 -20.03 39.96
N ASP A 646 -24.60 -19.73 41.10
CA ASP A 646 -24.03 -18.43 41.48
C ASP A 646 -22.88 -17.97 40.56
N ASP A 647 -22.06 -18.89 40.04
CA ASP A 647 -20.89 -18.57 39.21
C ASP A 647 -21.28 -18.07 37.80
N ALA A 648 -22.42 -18.55 37.29
CA ALA A 648 -22.96 -18.14 35.99
C ALA A 648 -23.56 -16.72 36.05
N ILE A 649 -24.17 -16.36 37.18
CA ILE A 649 -24.66 -15.00 37.43
C ILE A 649 -23.49 -14.01 37.42
N VAL A 650 -22.40 -14.33 38.13
CA VAL A 650 -21.22 -13.48 38.20
C VAL A 650 -20.62 -13.26 36.81
N ALA A 651 -20.59 -14.30 35.96
CA ALA A 651 -20.12 -14.18 34.59
C ALA A 651 -21.01 -13.28 33.73
N ALA A 652 -22.34 -13.42 33.82
CA ALA A 652 -23.28 -12.56 33.09
C ALA A 652 -23.21 -11.09 33.56
N GLU A 653 -23.04 -10.84 34.85
CA GLU A 653 -22.84 -9.51 35.40
C GLU A 653 -21.51 -8.88 34.98
N ARG A 654 -20.42 -9.66 34.97
CA ARG A 654 -19.12 -9.23 34.44
C ARG A 654 -19.22 -8.86 32.97
N ALA A 655 -19.85 -9.69 32.14
CA ALA A 655 -20.08 -9.40 30.72
C ALA A 655 -20.86 -8.08 30.53
N ASN A 656 -21.91 -7.85 31.33
CA ASN A 656 -22.68 -6.62 31.28
C ASN A 656 -21.90 -5.40 31.77
N ARG A 657 -21.03 -5.56 32.78
CA ARG A 657 -20.10 -4.49 33.21
C ARG A 657 -19.14 -4.08 32.11
N VAL A 658 -18.59 -5.04 31.36
CA VAL A 658 -17.71 -4.77 30.22
C VAL A 658 -18.47 -4.04 29.10
N LEU A 659 -19.71 -4.43 28.80
CA LEU A 659 -20.57 -3.73 27.84
C LEU A 659 -20.86 -2.28 28.28
N ASN A 660 -21.23 -2.07 29.54
CA ASN A 660 -21.47 -0.72 30.08
C ASN A 660 -20.20 0.15 30.06
N ARG A 661 -19.02 -0.46 30.24
CA ARG A 661 -17.73 0.23 30.13
C ARG A 661 -17.47 0.70 28.69
N MET A 662 -17.81 -0.13 27.70
CA MET A 662 -17.74 0.22 26.27
C MET A 662 -18.69 1.38 25.93
N GLU A 663 -19.92 1.36 26.44
CA GLU A 663 -20.91 2.45 26.28
C GLU A 663 -20.39 3.78 26.83
N ARG A 664 -19.88 3.79 28.07
CA ARG A 664 -19.32 5.00 28.69
C ARG A 664 -18.17 5.59 27.88
N TRP A 665 -17.27 4.75 27.39
CA TRP A 665 -16.18 5.20 26.53
C TRP A 665 -16.69 5.84 25.24
N TYR A 666 -17.74 5.29 24.62
CA TYR A 666 -18.36 5.89 23.45
C TYR A 666 -19.00 7.25 23.76
N ASP A 667 -19.69 7.37 24.89
CA ASP A 667 -20.33 8.62 25.30
C ASP A 667 -19.31 9.73 25.58
N GLU A 668 -18.16 9.38 26.18
CA GLU A 668 -17.06 10.30 26.48
C GLU A 668 -16.26 10.73 25.23
N THR A 669 -15.94 9.79 24.34
CA THR A 669 -15.03 10.03 23.21
C THR A 669 -15.72 10.32 21.88
N ARG A 670 -17.00 9.97 21.74
CA ARG A 670 -17.77 9.98 20.48
C ARG A 670 -17.11 9.20 19.34
N ASP A 671 -16.20 8.29 19.68
CA ASP A 671 -15.45 7.51 18.71
C ASP A 671 -16.29 6.37 18.13
N MET A 672 -16.45 6.36 16.82
CA MET A 672 -17.22 5.32 16.14
C MET A 672 -16.62 3.93 16.36
N ASP A 673 -15.31 3.78 16.53
CA ASP A 673 -14.67 2.46 16.74
C ASP A 673 -15.04 1.80 18.09
N MET A 674 -15.64 2.56 19.02
CA MET A 674 -16.07 2.12 20.34
C MET A 674 -17.59 1.98 20.49
N LYS A 675 -18.37 2.36 19.46
CA LYS A 675 -19.84 2.24 19.51
C LYS A 675 -20.24 0.76 19.59
N PRO A 676 -21.02 0.33 20.60
CA PRO A 676 -21.53 -1.03 20.68
C PRO A 676 -22.36 -1.40 19.45
N ASP A 677 -22.13 -2.60 18.94
CA ASP A 677 -22.86 -3.13 17.79
C ASP A 677 -23.86 -4.22 18.21
N ILE A 678 -24.61 -4.72 17.24
CA ILE A 678 -25.58 -5.79 17.44
C ILE A 678 -24.90 -7.03 18.04
N ILE A 679 -23.62 -7.27 17.68
CA ILE A 679 -22.84 -8.40 18.17
C ILE A 679 -22.53 -8.22 19.67
N SER A 680 -22.16 -7.02 20.11
CA SER A 680 -21.94 -6.69 21.52
C SER A 680 -23.16 -7.01 22.38
N TYR A 681 -24.35 -6.51 22.01
CA TYR A 681 -25.58 -6.75 22.74
C TYR A 681 -26.05 -8.20 22.68
N ARG A 682 -25.93 -8.86 21.53
CA ARG A 682 -26.29 -10.28 21.37
C ARG A 682 -25.40 -11.19 22.20
N THR A 683 -24.10 -10.90 22.28
CA THR A 683 -23.14 -11.70 23.05
C THR A 683 -23.34 -11.52 24.56
N ALA A 684 -23.63 -10.30 25.02
CA ALA A 684 -24.04 -10.06 26.39
C ALA A 684 -25.38 -10.72 26.74
N ALA A 685 -26.36 -10.69 25.81
CA ALA A 685 -27.63 -11.39 25.98
C ALA A 685 -27.46 -12.92 26.02
N LYS A 686 -26.50 -13.48 25.26
CA LYS A 686 -26.12 -14.89 25.33
C LYS A 686 -25.63 -15.27 26.74
N ALA A 687 -24.78 -14.44 27.35
CA ALA A 687 -24.30 -14.67 28.72
C ALA A 687 -25.46 -14.71 29.74
N TRP A 688 -26.41 -13.77 29.64
CA TRP A 688 -27.61 -13.78 30.50
C TRP A 688 -28.53 -14.98 30.22
N GLY A 689 -28.72 -15.35 28.95
CA GLY A 689 -29.54 -16.50 28.58
C GLY A 689 -28.99 -17.83 29.08
N ALA A 690 -27.66 -17.93 29.24
CA ALA A 690 -27.00 -19.09 29.80
C ALA A 690 -27.27 -19.22 31.31
N SER A 691 -27.22 -18.12 32.07
CA SER A 691 -27.27 -18.10 33.55
C SER A 691 -28.50 -18.73 34.26
N LYS A 692 -29.52 -19.26 33.56
CA LYS A 692 -30.72 -19.99 34.06
C LYS A 692 -31.50 -19.41 35.27
N VAL A 693 -31.15 -18.24 35.78
CA VAL A 693 -31.74 -17.61 36.98
C VAL A 693 -33.05 -16.87 36.68
N ASN A 694 -33.93 -16.74 37.67
CA ASN A 694 -35.14 -15.92 37.59
C ASN A 694 -34.79 -14.44 37.27
N GLY A 695 -35.36 -13.88 36.21
CA GLY A 695 -35.09 -12.51 35.73
C GLY A 695 -33.96 -12.38 34.68
N SER A 696 -33.16 -13.42 34.46
CA SER A 696 -32.13 -13.45 33.41
C SER A 696 -32.72 -13.28 31.99
N LYS A 697 -33.89 -13.87 31.75
CA LYS A 697 -34.66 -13.75 30.50
C LYS A 697 -35.10 -12.32 30.20
N GLU A 698 -35.49 -11.56 31.22
CA GLU A 698 -35.91 -10.16 31.08
C GLU A 698 -34.73 -9.27 30.73
N LYS A 699 -33.60 -9.45 31.42
CA LYS A 699 -32.34 -8.76 31.12
C LYS A 699 -31.86 -9.06 29.70
N ALA A 700 -31.85 -10.34 29.29
CA ALA A 700 -31.50 -10.73 27.93
C ALA A 700 -32.46 -10.10 26.88
N ARG A 701 -33.77 -10.07 27.16
CA ARG A 701 -34.78 -9.45 26.29
C ARG A 701 -34.57 -7.94 26.16
N SER A 702 -34.21 -7.25 27.23
CA SER A 702 -33.92 -5.81 27.21
C SER A 702 -32.71 -5.48 26.33
N LEU A 703 -31.63 -6.29 26.41
CA LEU A 703 -30.44 -6.13 25.57
C LEU A 703 -30.75 -6.41 24.09
N MET A 704 -31.59 -7.40 23.81
CA MET A 704 -32.04 -7.70 22.44
C MET A 704 -32.95 -6.61 21.86
N GLN A 705 -33.79 -5.97 22.67
CA GLN A 705 -34.57 -4.80 22.24
C GLN A 705 -33.66 -3.61 21.88
N ARG A 706 -32.61 -3.36 22.68
CA ARG A 706 -31.58 -2.36 22.35
C ARG A 706 -30.83 -2.70 21.07
N ALA A 707 -30.53 -3.98 20.83
CA ALA A 707 -29.91 -4.42 19.57
C ALA A 707 -30.83 -4.19 18.36
N ASN A 708 -32.14 -4.43 18.50
CA ASN A 708 -33.12 -4.21 17.44
C ASN A 708 -33.35 -2.73 17.13
N TYR A 709 -33.26 -1.84 18.13
CA TYR A 709 -33.31 -0.40 17.92
C TYR A 709 -32.14 0.14 17.08
N LEU A 710 -31.01 -0.59 17.02
CA LEU A 710 -29.88 -0.23 16.15
C LEU A 710 -30.06 -0.70 14.70
N LEU A 711 -31.07 -1.55 14.42
CA LEU A 711 -31.41 -2.05 13.08
C LEU A 711 -32.50 -1.21 12.40
N SER A 712 -33.41 -0.60 13.19
CA SER A 712 -34.39 0.40 12.77
C SER A 712 -33.73 1.75 12.54
#